data_AF-A0A7J9Z8X6-F1
#
_entry.id   AF-A0A7J9Z8X6-F1
#
_cell.length_a   1.000
_cell.length_b   1.000
_cell.length_c   1.000
_cell.angle_alpha   90.00
_cell.angle_beta   90.00
_cell.angle_gamma   90.00
#
_symmetry.space_group_name_H-M   'P 1'
#
loop_
_entity.id
_entity.type
_entity.pdbx_description
1 polymer ?
#
loop_
_entity_poly.entity_id
_entity_poly.type
_entity_poly.pdbx_seq_one_letter_code
_entity_poly.pdbx_strand_id
1 'polypeptide(L)'
;MSELVWVSVPAGAVTDGKAIVQVVVVPQLDEAGLLELGNWADRVLEPTFQPEVLVNGQAVSAELVRTARPDVWQAFFPPGTTVLPWQAPAARAADAIVVRPSSAEEQDLTTAYADAATDIDNPAHVTGVISGFRGDRRIPSPRRTQPVAEDRAQADFHEIVAGLRDQPAVLRSLGLILDLRIDTPAPGRGEVRVTWPGGNLLARSPLTAYMVEAGHFLPAALDPSESWPRIAGGMVDVRPVAGWRLSTIDIDQGVASLGAAQASGRTDTMPAPRTSGISLLRKERSADLLAEAGRSQARGADLDDEVLGIADLVLGYRVDARTRGRSWFPLGARRATHTVNGIDVVREALEDAHIKPFAVTREDDQLSTDEVVTRWTGWGLGTLRPHERATVVEMPSQAARRQPTRQPQAFDHRWEFTEPGDQSQLPLRFGQTYEMRVRVADLAGGGLSLDDPVDSLGTDPVVFLRHEPVPPPNLVTPDALLVPRPEQPRRADGDPGPLGPGGALDTLVVRSDRAVSPAAFAAAHPPYPDNAHRRLRPPDTTLTLAEHHGRLDGPMEEAEPVFRRGLGLDGAPPLPDPMSHGVVFHLAGTAEGSSVVWPGDWPDLGEVPMTLEPLQPGDVMAAATDHDGTVLVRLPQGEAVDLDVRSMLQRTDQAYFQLSRWLDTRRDPGLVNSPDLAMHSLAAPPSTLRLVHAIRRPLRDPSGNMRVTRVKD
;
A
#
# COMPACT_ATOMS: atom_id res chain seq x y z
N MET A 1 -6.76 37.68 25.04
CA MET A 1 -8.20 37.72 25.37
C MET A 1 -8.74 36.39 24.94
N SER A 2 -9.29 35.65 25.89
CA SER A 2 -9.87 34.35 25.62
C SER A 2 -11.20 34.48 24.91
N GLU A 3 -11.42 33.68 23.86
CA GLU A 3 -12.66 33.60 23.11
C GLU A 3 -12.94 32.16 22.67
N LEU A 4 -14.18 31.89 22.27
CA LEU A 4 -14.59 30.64 21.64
C LEU A 4 -14.95 30.92 20.19
N VAL A 5 -14.56 30.01 19.29
CA VAL A 5 -15.09 29.99 17.92
C VAL A 5 -16.08 28.85 17.81
N TRP A 6 -17.33 29.16 17.46
CA TRP A 6 -18.44 28.22 17.33
C TRP A 6 -18.76 28.02 15.85
N VAL A 7 -18.22 26.95 15.27
CA VAL A 7 -18.43 26.62 13.86
C VAL A 7 -19.66 25.73 13.74
N SER A 8 -20.69 26.22 13.05
CA SER A 8 -21.91 25.46 12.77
C SER A 8 -21.67 24.51 11.59
N VAL A 9 -22.12 23.27 11.72
CA VAL A 9 -21.92 22.21 10.72
C VAL A 9 -23.27 21.51 10.51
N PRO A 10 -23.99 21.82 9.41
CA PRO A 10 -25.16 21.05 8.99
C PRO A 10 -24.81 19.57 8.87
N ALA A 11 -25.63 18.67 9.42
CA ALA A 11 -25.27 17.26 9.52
C ALA A 11 -26.35 16.29 9.00
N GLY A 12 -25.93 15.51 8.00
CA GLY A 12 -26.46 14.18 7.69
C GLY A 12 -27.90 14.10 7.19
N ALA A 13 -28.48 12.92 7.35
CA ALA A 13 -29.86 12.61 6.99
C ALA A 13 -30.85 13.24 7.97
N VAL A 14 -31.94 13.77 7.41
CA VAL A 14 -33.10 14.25 8.15
C VAL A 14 -33.90 13.05 8.64
N THR A 15 -34.18 13.01 9.95
CA THR A 15 -34.95 11.94 10.58
C THR A 15 -36.18 12.52 11.24
N ASP A 16 -37.37 12.00 10.93
CA ASP A 16 -38.66 12.45 11.50
C ASP A 16 -38.90 13.96 11.36
N GLY A 17 -38.48 14.56 10.25
CA GLY A 17 -38.60 16.00 9.99
C GLY A 17 -37.70 16.87 10.88
N LYS A 18 -36.71 16.27 11.54
CA LYS A 18 -35.67 16.96 12.30
C LYS A 18 -34.33 16.87 11.60
N ALA A 19 -33.65 18.02 11.55
CA ALA A 19 -32.26 18.12 11.10
C ALA A 19 -31.33 18.31 12.31
N ILE A 20 -30.04 17.98 12.15
CA ILE A 20 -29.01 18.21 13.17
C ILE A 20 -28.06 19.31 12.68
N VAL A 21 -27.84 20.31 13.53
CA VAL A 21 -26.73 21.26 13.40
C VAL A 21 -25.71 20.90 14.48
N GLN A 22 -24.50 20.54 14.08
CA GLN A 22 -23.40 20.30 15.01
C GLN A 22 -22.63 21.60 15.22
N VAL A 23 -22.14 21.84 16.42
CA VAL A 23 -21.29 23.00 16.71
C VAL A 23 -19.94 22.50 17.20
N VAL A 24 -18.90 22.80 16.43
CA VAL A 24 -17.52 22.56 16.83
C VAL A 24 -17.05 23.79 17.61
N VAL A 25 -16.81 23.61 18.90
CA VAL A 25 -16.32 24.66 19.80
C VAL A 25 -14.80 24.62 19.79
N VAL A 26 -14.17 25.69 19.32
CA VAL A 26 -12.72 25.85 19.26
C VAL A 26 -12.30 26.91 20.27
N PRO A 27 -11.76 26.52 21.44
CA PRO A 27 -11.30 27.49 22.42
C PRO A 27 -9.99 28.15 22.01
N GLN A 28 -9.97 29.48 21.99
CA GLN A 28 -8.78 30.30 21.84
C GLN A 28 -8.52 31.00 23.16
N LEU A 29 -7.59 30.46 23.96
CA LEU A 29 -7.46 30.82 25.36
C LEU A 29 -6.10 31.48 25.62
N ASP A 30 -6.06 32.33 26.64
CA ASP A 30 -4.86 32.70 27.38
C ASP A 30 -4.87 32.02 28.76
N GLU A 31 -3.82 32.23 29.58
CA GLU A 31 -3.71 31.60 30.91
C GLU A 31 -4.95 31.80 31.80
N ALA A 32 -5.62 32.96 31.68
CA ALA A 32 -6.84 33.25 32.45
C ALA A 32 -8.07 32.48 31.93
N GLY A 33 -8.11 32.17 30.64
CA GLY A 33 -9.25 31.53 29.97
C GLY A 33 -9.57 30.10 30.42
N LEU A 34 -8.56 29.35 30.89
CA LEU A 34 -8.82 27.99 31.38
C LEU A 34 -9.66 27.97 32.65
N LEU A 35 -9.50 28.98 33.52
CA LEU A 35 -10.33 29.10 34.72
C LEU A 35 -11.81 29.24 34.36
N GLU A 36 -12.11 29.89 33.23
CA GLU A 36 -13.48 30.07 32.74
C GLU A 36 -14.06 28.81 32.09
N LEU A 37 -13.21 27.93 31.53
CA LEU A 37 -13.60 26.62 30.99
C LEU A 37 -13.42 25.47 32.00
N GLY A 38 -12.94 25.72 33.22
CA GLY A 38 -12.65 24.67 34.21
C GLY A 38 -13.84 23.73 34.49
N ASN A 39 -15.06 24.26 34.41
CA ASN A 39 -16.32 23.51 34.57
C ASN A 39 -17.16 23.49 33.28
N TRP A 40 -16.51 23.54 32.10
CA TRP A 40 -17.20 23.65 30.81
C TRP A 40 -18.23 22.55 30.58
N ALA A 41 -17.86 21.28 30.80
CA ALA A 41 -18.75 20.15 30.61
C ALA A 41 -19.99 20.23 31.53
N ASP A 42 -19.83 20.64 32.79
CA ASP A 42 -20.97 20.87 33.69
C ASP A 42 -21.89 21.97 33.15
N ARG A 43 -21.31 23.09 32.70
CA ARG A 43 -22.05 24.22 32.14
C ARG A 43 -22.86 23.82 30.92
N VAL A 44 -22.30 23.01 30.01
CA VAL A 44 -23.02 22.48 28.83
C VAL A 44 -24.21 21.60 29.22
N LEU A 45 -24.19 20.98 30.40
CA LEU A 45 -25.29 20.16 30.91
C LEU A 45 -26.39 20.97 31.62
N GLU A 46 -26.13 22.21 32.00
CA GLU A 46 -27.11 23.05 32.70
C GLU A 46 -28.32 23.38 31.80
N PRO A 47 -29.56 23.33 32.33
CA PRO A 47 -30.76 23.71 31.58
C PRO A 47 -30.73 25.16 31.04
N THR A 48 -29.98 26.03 31.71
CA THR A 48 -29.75 27.44 31.35
C THR A 48 -28.80 27.61 30.17
N PHE A 49 -27.98 26.60 29.85
CA PHE A 49 -27.16 26.61 28.65
C PHE A 49 -28.05 26.33 27.43
N GLN A 50 -28.39 27.40 26.72
CA GLN A 50 -29.28 27.42 25.56
C GLN A 50 -28.62 28.20 24.42
N PRO A 51 -27.90 27.49 23.52
CA PRO A 51 -27.48 28.06 22.25
C PRO A 51 -28.69 28.54 21.43
N GLU A 52 -28.51 29.64 20.69
CA GLU A 52 -29.52 30.13 19.75
C GLU A 52 -29.11 29.73 18.33
N VAL A 53 -30.02 29.06 17.61
CA VAL A 53 -29.80 28.67 16.21
C VAL A 53 -30.51 29.66 15.30
N LEU A 54 -29.75 30.27 14.40
CA LEU A 54 -30.25 31.19 13.39
C LEU A 54 -30.21 30.50 12.03
N VAL A 55 -31.36 30.36 11.38
CA VAL A 55 -31.49 29.85 10.00
C VAL A 55 -31.95 31.01 9.12
N ASN A 56 -31.15 31.38 8.12
CA ASN A 56 -31.38 32.54 7.26
C ASN A 56 -31.67 33.83 8.06
N GLY A 57 -30.95 34.01 9.16
CA GLY A 57 -31.10 35.16 10.07
C GLY A 57 -32.31 35.10 11.01
N GLN A 58 -33.12 34.04 10.98
CA GLN A 58 -34.27 33.87 11.87
C GLN A 58 -33.97 32.83 12.96
N ALA A 59 -34.27 33.18 14.21
CA ALA A 59 -34.15 32.24 15.32
C ALA A 59 -35.14 31.08 15.18
N VAL A 60 -34.65 29.86 15.35
CA VAL A 60 -35.46 28.63 15.29
C VAL A 60 -35.38 27.87 16.61
N SER A 61 -36.41 27.07 16.91
CA SER A 61 -36.39 26.18 18.07
C SER A 61 -35.32 25.11 17.89
N ALA A 62 -34.45 24.96 18.89
CA ALA A 62 -33.39 23.96 18.91
C ALA A 62 -33.39 23.19 20.22
N GLU A 63 -33.17 21.89 20.14
CA GLU A 63 -32.99 21.01 21.30
C GLU A 63 -31.54 20.55 21.34
N LEU A 64 -30.82 20.92 22.41
CA LEU A 64 -29.45 20.47 22.65
C LEU A 64 -29.43 19.01 23.12
N VAL A 65 -28.72 18.15 22.40
CA VAL A 65 -28.42 16.78 22.84
C VAL A 65 -27.27 16.83 23.84
N ARG A 66 -27.56 16.53 25.11
CA ARG A 66 -26.61 16.67 26.22
C ARG A 66 -25.77 15.40 26.38
N THR A 67 -24.57 15.40 25.79
CA THR A 67 -23.61 14.27 25.79
C THR A 67 -22.32 14.54 26.57
N ALA A 68 -22.11 15.78 27.04
CA ALA A 68 -20.91 16.17 27.78
C ALA A 68 -20.78 15.40 29.11
N ARG A 69 -19.54 15.15 29.51
CA ARG A 69 -19.16 14.33 30.67
C ARG A 69 -18.11 15.05 31.52
N PRO A 70 -18.52 15.60 32.68
CA PRO A 70 -17.61 16.33 33.58
C PRO A 70 -16.43 15.50 34.08
N ASP A 71 -16.65 14.20 34.32
CA ASP A 71 -15.60 13.27 34.73
C ASP A 71 -14.54 13.05 33.65
N VAL A 72 -14.95 12.96 32.38
CA VAL A 72 -14.03 12.88 31.22
C VAL A 72 -13.29 14.19 31.03
N TRP A 73 -13.97 15.34 31.16
CA TRP A 73 -13.33 16.66 31.10
C TRP A 73 -12.21 16.81 32.13
N GLN A 74 -12.49 16.50 33.40
CA GLN A 74 -11.50 16.56 34.48
C GLN A 74 -10.34 15.57 34.28
N ALA A 75 -10.58 14.44 33.63
CA ALA A 75 -9.54 13.45 33.35
C ALA A 75 -8.56 13.92 32.25
N PHE A 76 -9.04 14.62 31.22
CA PHE A 76 -8.19 15.23 30.19
C PHE A 76 -7.53 16.53 30.64
N PHE A 77 -8.21 17.31 31.49
CA PHE A 77 -7.75 18.61 31.96
C PHE A 77 -7.70 18.67 33.49
N PRO A 78 -6.77 17.92 34.13
CA PRO A 78 -6.63 17.94 35.58
C PRO A 78 -6.20 19.33 36.10
N PRO A 79 -6.41 19.63 37.40
CA PRO A 79 -5.89 20.84 38.01
C PRO A 79 -4.38 21.01 37.76
N GLY A 80 -3.98 22.16 37.22
CA GLY A 80 -2.59 22.41 36.82
C GLY A 80 -2.28 22.19 35.34
N THR A 81 -3.28 21.86 34.52
CA THR A 81 -3.14 21.91 33.05
C THR A 81 -2.69 23.31 32.62
N THR A 82 -1.59 23.39 31.88
CA THR A 82 -1.05 24.65 31.37
C THR A 82 -1.81 25.11 30.13
N VAL A 83 -1.96 26.42 29.96
CA VAL A 83 -2.52 27.04 28.75
C VAL A 83 -1.57 28.11 28.28
N LEU A 84 -0.94 27.87 27.13
CA LEU A 84 -0.17 28.91 26.47
C LEU A 84 -1.14 29.85 25.74
N PRO A 85 -0.80 31.15 25.60
CA PRO A 85 -1.61 32.05 24.80
C PRO A 85 -1.80 31.50 23.39
N TRP A 86 -3.05 31.41 22.95
CA TRP A 86 -3.36 30.93 21.61
C TRP A 86 -2.62 31.77 20.56
N GLN A 87 -2.02 31.08 19.60
CA GLN A 87 -1.36 31.69 18.46
C GLN A 87 -2.04 31.25 17.18
N ALA A 88 -2.41 32.21 16.34
CA ALA A 88 -2.86 31.91 14.99
C ALA A 88 -1.75 31.12 14.25
N PRO A 89 -2.11 30.06 13.51
CA PRO A 89 -1.14 29.38 12.67
C PRO A 89 -0.47 30.38 11.74
N ALA A 90 0.87 30.38 11.67
CA ALA A 90 1.59 31.22 10.72
C ALA A 90 1.08 30.95 9.29
N ALA A 91 0.84 32.03 8.54
CA ALA A 91 0.42 31.93 7.15
C ALA A 91 1.43 31.08 6.35
N ARG A 92 0.95 29.97 5.80
CA ARG A 92 1.79 29.06 5.00
C ARG A 92 1.81 29.55 3.56
N ALA A 93 2.94 30.03 3.07
CA ALA A 93 3.08 30.34 1.65
C ALA A 93 2.92 29.03 0.86
N ALA A 94 1.91 28.99 0.01
CA ALA A 94 1.53 27.76 -0.65
C ALA A 94 2.53 27.35 -1.76
N ASP A 95 3.30 28.30 -2.29
CA ASP A 95 4.47 28.06 -3.17
C ASP A 95 5.61 27.30 -2.47
N ALA A 96 5.57 27.17 -1.14
CA ALA A 96 6.55 26.40 -0.37
C ALA A 96 6.18 24.90 -0.25
N ILE A 97 5.01 24.48 -0.75
CA ILE A 97 4.58 23.08 -0.70
C ILE A 97 4.95 22.39 -2.02
N VAL A 98 5.88 21.44 -1.94
CA VAL A 98 6.30 20.64 -3.09
C VAL A 98 5.47 19.36 -3.18
N VAL A 99 4.79 19.16 -4.31
CA VAL A 99 3.94 17.99 -4.55
C VAL A 99 4.60 17.08 -5.59
N ARG A 100 4.78 15.80 -5.26
CA ARG A 100 5.31 14.80 -6.21
C ARG A 100 4.31 14.52 -7.34
N PRO A 101 4.71 14.60 -8.62
CA PRO A 101 3.81 14.35 -9.74
C PRO A 101 3.60 12.85 -10.02
N SER A 102 3.20 12.09 -8.99
CA SER A 102 3.09 10.63 -9.04
C SER A 102 2.11 10.12 -10.09
N SER A 103 1.10 10.91 -10.47
CA SER A 103 0.20 10.57 -11.58
C SER A 103 0.90 10.56 -12.93
N ALA A 104 1.89 11.43 -13.15
CA ALA A 104 2.70 11.46 -14.37
C ALA A 104 3.78 10.37 -14.34
N GLU A 105 4.41 10.15 -13.19
CA GLU A 105 5.39 9.07 -13.02
C GLU A 105 4.75 7.69 -13.25
N GLU A 106 3.53 7.48 -12.76
CA GLU A 106 2.76 6.27 -13.01
C GLU A 106 2.49 6.05 -14.50
N GLN A 107 2.16 7.12 -15.23
CA GLN A 107 1.88 7.05 -16.66
C GLN A 107 3.16 6.73 -17.44
N ASP A 108 4.28 7.35 -17.07
CA ASP A 108 5.60 7.09 -17.62
C ASP A 108 6.01 5.61 -17.36
N LEU A 109 5.76 5.09 -16.15
CA LEU A 109 6.01 3.69 -15.79
C LEU A 109 5.17 2.72 -16.62
N THR A 110 3.85 2.93 -16.65
CA THR A 110 2.93 2.08 -17.41
C THR A 110 3.30 2.05 -18.88
N THR A 111 3.68 3.21 -19.44
CA THR A 111 4.12 3.32 -20.84
C THR A 111 5.42 2.56 -21.07
N ALA A 112 6.42 2.71 -20.18
CA ALA A 112 7.71 2.03 -20.30
C ALA A 112 7.57 0.51 -20.21
N TYR A 113 6.82 -0.01 -19.24
CA TYR A 113 6.61 -1.46 -19.13
C TYR A 113 5.77 -2.02 -20.27
N ALA A 114 4.74 -1.30 -20.73
CA ALA A 114 3.97 -1.72 -21.88
C ALA A 114 4.78 -1.71 -23.18
N ASP A 115 5.75 -0.80 -23.31
CA ASP A 115 6.67 -0.77 -24.45
C ASP A 115 7.70 -1.88 -24.39
N ALA A 116 8.33 -2.10 -23.23
CA ALA A 116 9.26 -3.19 -23.03
C ALA A 116 8.60 -4.56 -23.26
N ALA A 117 7.30 -4.70 -22.94
CA ALA A 117 6.56 -5.94 -23.16
C ALA A 117 6.45 -6.35 -24.63
N THR A 118 6.64 -5.46 -25.61
CA THR A 118 6.50 -5.84 -27.03
C THR A 118 7.72 -6.59 -27.57
N ASP A 119 8.90 -6.39 -26.98
CA ASP A 119 10.17 -6.99 -27.42
C ASP A 119 11.18 -7.05 -26.26
N ILE A 120 10.78 -7.69 -25.15
CA ILE A 120 11.58 -7.72 -23.91
C ILE A 120 12.91 -8.47 -24.08
N ASP A 121 12.95 -9.45 -24.99
CA ASP A 121 14.13 -10.29 -25.21
C ASP A 121 15.18 -9.62 -26.12
N ASN A 122 14.90 -8.41 -26.63
CA ASN A 122 15.83 -7.61 -27.41
C ASN A 122 16.50 -6.54 -26.52
N PRO A 123 17.78 -6.71 -26.14
CA PRO A 123 18.47 -5.77 -25.24
C PRO A 123 18.56 -4.35 -25.78
N ALA A 124 18.59 -4.17 -27.10
CA ALA A 124 18.64 -2.84 -27.72
C ALA A 124 17.29 -2.12 -27.59
N HIS A 125 16.17 -2.83 -27.70
CA HIS A 125 14.83 -2.30 -27.44
C HIS A 125 14.69 -1.88 -25.98
N VAL A 126 15.03 -2.78 -25.05
CA VAL A 126 15.01 -2.50 -23.60
C VAL A 126 15.89 -1.30 -23.24
N THR A 127 17.09 -1.21 -23.83
CA THR A 127 17.98 -0.07 -23.65
C THR A 127 17.33 1.24 -24.11
N GLY A 128 16.63 1.22 -25.25
CA GLY A 128 15.86 2.35 -25.74
C GLY A 128 14.76 2.79 -24.77
N VAL A 129 13.98 1.83 -24.26
CA VAL A 129 12.91 2.08 -23.28
C VAL A 129 13.46 2.71 -21.99
N ILE A 130 14.48 2.09 -21.38
CA ILE A 130 15.05 2.58 -20.12
C ILE A 130 15.72 3.95 -20.31
N SER A 131 16.45 4.15 -21.41
CA SER A 131 17.11 5.43 -21.71
C SER A 131 16.09 6.55 -21.96
N GLY A 132 14.91 6.22 -22.48
CA GLY A 132 13.81 7.15 -22.73
C GLY A 132 12.93 7.45 -21.51
N PHE A 133 13.10 6.74 -20.39
CA PHE A 133 12.30 6.91 -19.19
C PHE A 133 12.54 8.29 -18.54
N ARG A 134 11.45 9.01 -18.23
CA ARG A 134 11.45 10.41 -17.75
C ARG A 134 11.11 10.55 -16.27
N GLY A 135 11.07 9.44 -15.54
CA GLY A 135 10.41 9.35 -14.23
C GLY A 135 11.26 9.71 -13.01
N ASP A 136 12.58 9.91 -13.13
CA ASP A 136 13.39 10.36 -11.98
C ASP A 136 13.18 11.86 -11.71
N ARG A 137 11.96 12.20 -11.25
CA ARG A 137 11.58 13.54 -10.82
C ARG A 137 11.71 13.66 -9.30
N ARG A 138 12.78 13.04 -8.76
CA ARG A 138 13.08 12.94 -7.33
C ARG A 138 12.82 14.27 -6.63
N ILE A 139 11.75 14.31 -5.84
CA ILE A 139 11.76 15.07 -4.60
C ILE A 139 12.66 14.27 -3.66
N PRO A 140 13.63 14.88 -2.98
CA PRO A 140 14.41 14.20 -1.96
C PRO A 140 13.46 13.40 -1.06
N SER A 141 13.63 12.08 -0.98
CA SER A 141 12.90 11.30 0.00
C SER A 141 13.20 11.92 1.36
N PRO A 142 12.18 12.15 2.22
CA PRO A 142 12.47 12.71 3.51
C PRO A 142 13.50 11.85 4.19
N ARG A 143 14.67 12.43 4.51
CA ARG A 143 15.62 11.76 5.38
C ARG A 143 14.82 11.41 6.60
N ARG A 144 14.89 10.13 6.96
CA ARG A 144 14.32 9.65 8.20
C ARG A 144 15.04 10.42 9.31
N THR A 145 14.46 11.53 9.74
CA THR A 145 14.96 12.27 10.88
C THR A 145 14.95 11.28 12.03
N GLN A 146 16.13 11.06 12.63
CA GLN A 146 16.15 10.39 13.93
C GLN A 146 15.20 11.20 14.82
N PRO A 147 14.34 10.55 15.62
CA PRO A 147 13.59 11.27 16.62
C PRO A 147 14.63 11.98 17.48
N VAL A 148 14.74 13.30 17.33
CA VAL A 148 15.45 14.09 18.30
C VAL A 148 14.56 13.97 19.53
N ALA A 149 15.04 13.23 20.52
CA ALA A 149 14.47 13.26 21.85
C ALA A 149 14.78 14.65 22.42
N GLU A 150 14.07 15.66 21.94
CA GLU A 150 13.96 16.91 22.66
C GLU A 150 13.17 16.58 23.93
N ASP A 151 13.66 17.07 25.08
CA ASP A 151 12.90 17.16 26.33
C ASP A 151 11.71 18.09 26.07
N ARG A 152 10.67 17.59 25.39
CA ARG A 152 9.47 18.36 25.10
C ARG A 152 8.70 18.50 26.41
N ALA A 153 8.39 19.75 26.76
CA ALA A 153 7.51 20.06 27.87
C ALA A 153 6.17 19.32 27.72
N GLN A 154 5.47 19.14 28.84
CA GLN A 154 4.14 18.54 28.83
C GLN A 154 3.20 19.31 27.89
N ALA A 155 2.34 18.58 27.18
CA ALA A 155 1.38 19.21 26.26
C ALA A 155 0.44 20.19 26.98
N ASP A 156 0.25 21.38 26.41
CA ASP A 156 -0.72 22.37 26.90
C ASP A 156 -2.16 22.05 26.43
N PHE A 157 -3.14 22.79 26.94
CA PHE A 157 -4.56 22.62 26.60
C PHE A 157 -4.84 22.60 25.09
N HIS A 158 -4.29 23.52 24.31
CA HIS A 158 -4.51 23.60 22.85
C HIS A 158 -3.87 22.42 22.13
N GLU A 159 -2.68 21.98 22.56
CA GLU A 159 -2.03 20.79 22.02
C GLU A 159 -2.84 19.52 22.32
N ILE A 160 -3.42 19.40 23.53
CA ILE A 160 -4.31 18.29 23.92
C ILE A 160 -5.55 18.27 23.02
N VAL A 161 -6.27 19.40 22.90
CA VAL A 161 -7.48 19.50 22.07
C VAL A 161 -7.16 19.21 20.60
N ALA A 162 -6.03 19.73 20.07
CA ALA A 162 -5.60 19.46 18.71
C ALA A 162 -5.32 17.97 18.47
N GLY A 163 -4.74 17.27 19.44
CA GLY A 163 -4.51 15.82 19.40
C GLY A 163 -5.79 14.98 19.41
N LEU A 164 -6.90 15.52 19.94
CA LEU A 164 -8.21 14.86 19.98
C LEU A 164 -9.10 15.16 18.76
N ARG A 165 -8.64 15.99 17.82
CA ARG A 165 -9.41 16.42 16.64
C ARG A 165 -9.94 15.25 15.79
N ASP A 166 -9.23 14.13 15.78
CA ASP A 166 -9.62 12.92 15.04
C ASP A 166 -10.50 11.95 15.85
N GLN A 167 -11.03 12.39 16.99
CA GLN A 167 -11.83 11.59 17.91
C GLN A 167 -13.17 12.27 18.23
N PRO A 168 -14.11 12.33 17.27
CA PRO A 168 -15.38 13.05 17.43
C PRO A 168 -16.20 12.61 18.64
N ALA A 169 -16.20 11.31 18.96
CA ALA A 169 -16.91 10.77 20.11
C ALA A 169 -16.33 11.26 21.45
N VAL A 170 -15.00 11.41 21.52
CA VAL A 170 -14.31 12.00 22.69
C VAL A 170 -14.63 13.50 22.77
N LEU A 171 -14.60 14.23 21.65
CA LEU A 171 -14.92 15.66 21.63
C LEU A 171 -16.38 15.95 22.03
N ARG A 172 -17.35 15.09 21.66
CA ARG A 172 -18.74 15.16 22.17
C ARG A 172 -18.79 14.95 23.68
N SER A 173 -18.05 13.96 24.19
CA SER A 173 -17.96 13.73 25.64
C SER A 173 -17.30 14.90 26.38
N LEU A 174 -16.43 15.67 25.74
CA LEU A 174 -15.86 16.90 26.29
C LEU A 174 -16.78 18.13 26.16
N GLY A 175 -17.92 18.02 25.47
CA GLY A 175 -18.77 19.15 25.12
C GLY A 175 -18.12 20.12 24.14
N LEU A 176 -17.09 19.70 23.40
CA LEU A 176 -16.42 20.49 22.35
C LEU A 176 -17.03 20.25 20.97
N ILE A 177 -17.89 19.24 20.85
CA ILE A 177 -18.88 19.10 19.76
C ILE A 177 -20.25 19.05 20.41
N LEU A 178 -21.14 19.96 20.03
CA LEU A 178 -22.53 20.02 20.48
C LEU A 178 -23.45 19.58 19.34
N ASP A 179 -24.46 18.75 19.61
CA ASP A 179 -25.46 18.37 18.62
C ASP A 179 -26.78 19.08 18.94
N LEU A 180 -27.31 19.89 18.01
CA LEU A 180 -28.59 20.59 18.16
C LEU A 180 -29.61 20.05 17.16
N ARG A 181 -30.76 19.58 17.65
CA ARG A 181 -31.89 19.13 16.82
C ARG A 181 -32.80 20.32 16.53
N ILE A 182 -33.04 20.59 15.25
CA ILE A 182 -33.95 21.64 14.79
C ILE A 182 -35.04 21.06 13.89
N ASP A 183 -36.13 21.79 13.70
CA ASP A 183 -37.05 21.50 12.60
C ASP A 183 -36.30 21.63 11.27
N THR A 184 -36.50 20.67 10.36
CA THR A 184 -35.82 20.68 9.06
C THR A 184 -36.17 21.96 8.30
N PRO A 185 -35.16 22.74 7.87
CA PRO A 185 -35.39 23.93 7.05
C PRO A 185 -36.09 23.58 5.73
N ALA A 186 -36.67 24.58 5.08
CA ALA A 186 -37.28 24.39 3.76
C ALA A 186 -36.25 23.85 2.74
N PRO A 187 -36.67 23.00 1.78
CA PRO A 187 -35.79 22.50 0.72
C PRO A 187 -35.08 23.63 -0.03
N GLY A 188 -33.82 23.39 -0.39
CA GLY A 188 -32.98 24.36 -1.09
C GLY A 188 -31.76 24.81 -0.29
N ARG A 189 -31.16 25.93 -0.71
CA ARG A 189 -29.96 26.51 -0.10
C ARG A 189 -30.31 27.57 0.94
N GLY A 190 -29.47 27.70 1.95
CA GLY A 190 -29.55 28.76 2.95
C GLY A 190 -28.29 28.84 3.80
N GLU A 191 -28.37 29.58 4.88
CA GLU A 191 -27.27 29.77 5.83
C GLU A 191 -27.73 29.48 7.26
N VAL A 192 -26.84 28.89 8.05
CA VAL A 192 -27.07 28.60 9.47
C VAL A 192 -25.91 29.10 10.33
N ARG A 193 -26.23 29.59 11.53
CA ARG A 193 -25.27 29.99 12.56
C ARG A 193 -25.81 29.60 13.93
N VAL A 194 -24.92 29.28 14.87
CA VAL A 194 -25.28 29.00 16.27
C VAL A 194 -24.54 29.96 17.19
N THR A 195 -25.28 30.84 17.86
CA THR A 195 -24.73 31.86 18.76
C THR A 195 -24.95 31.48 20.22
N TRP A 196 -24.23 32.16 21.12
CA TRP A 196 -24.40 32.01 22.55
C TRP A 196 -24.54 33.38 23.24
N PRO A 197 -25.73 34.00 23.17
CA PRO A 197 -25.94 35.40 23.60
C PRO A 197 -25.86 35.65 25.12
N GLY A 198 -25.48 34.65 25.93
CA GLY A 198 -25.36 34.73 27.39
C GLY A 198 -24.07 34.11 27.95
N GLY A 199 -23.07 33.89 27.10
CA GLY A 199 -21.76 33.37 27.51
C GLY A 199 -20.94 34.36 28.31
N ASN A 200 -20.08 33.86 29.20
CA ASN A 200 -19.09 34.70 29.89
C ASN A 200 -17.88 34.97 28.99
N LEU A 201 -17.59 34.04 28.08
CA LEU A 201 -16.59 34.18 27.02
C LEU A 201 -17.27 34.72 25.77
N LEU A 202 -16.57 35.59 25.04
CA LEU A 202 -16.95 35.97 23.68
C LEU A 202 -16.99 34.70 22.81
N ALA A 203 -18.12 34.45 22.15
CA ALA A 203 -18.27 33.36 21.21
C ALA A 203 -18.49 33.94 19.81
N ARG A 204 -17.46 33.87 18.97
CA ARG A 204 -17.55 34.19 17.53
C ARG A 204 -18.18 33.02 16.81
N SER A 205 -19.10 33.28 15.89
CA SER A 205 -19.76 32.23 15.14
C SER A 205 -19.93 32.67 13.68
N PRO A 206 -19.15 32.12 12.73
CA PRO A 206 -19.36 32.39 11.31
C PRO A 206 -20.69 31.80 10.81
N LEU A 207 -21.20 32.32 9.69
CA LEU A 207 -22.31 31.68 8.96
C LEU A 207 -21.78 30.41 8.27
N THR A 208 -22.66 29.46 8.04
CA THR A 208 -22.35 28.26 7.24
C THR A 208 -23.44 28.04 6.21
N ALA A 209 -23.05 27.95 4.94
CA ALA A 209 -23.95 27.62 3.86
C ALA A 209 -24.40 26.15 3.96
N TYR A 210 -25.69 25.90 3.80
CA TYR A 210 -26.28 24.56 3.82
C TYR A 210 -27.13 24.29 2.58
N MET A 211 -27.41 23.01 2.34
CA MET A 211 -28.39 22.55 1.36
C MET A 211 -29.28 21.47 1.97
N VAL A 212 -30.59 21.65 1.80
CA VAL A 212 -31.61 20.62 2.10
C VAL A 212 -32.07 20.00 0.78
N GLU A 213 -31.66 18.76 0.53
CA GLU A 213 -32.01 18.03 -0.69
C GLU A 213 -32.06 16.52 -0.41
N ALA A 214 -32.98 15.81 -1.06
CA ALA A 214 -33.11 14.35 -0.98
C ALA A 214 -33.11 13.79 0.46
N GLY A 215 -33.74 14.50 1.40
CA GLY A 215 -33.80 14.09 2.80
C GLY A 215 -32.52 14.30 3.60
N HIS A 216 -31.58 15.12 3.12
CA HIS A 216 -30.34 15.45 3.82
C HIS A 216 -30.25 16.94 4.11
N PHE A 217 -29.57 17.30 5.20
CA PHE A 217 -29.21 18.65 5.57
C PHE A 217 -27.69 18.72 5.72
N LEU A 218 -27.02 19.17 4.66
CA LEU A 218 -25.56 19.07 4.52
C LEU A 218 -24.93 20.45 4.25
N PRO A 219 -23.63 20.62 4.51
CA PRO A 219 -22.94 21.83 4.11
C PRO A 219 -23.01 22.01 2.59
N ALA A 220 -23.14 23.26 2.14
CA ALA A 220 -23.19 23.60 0.73
C ALA A 220 -21.90 24.28 0.26
N ALA A 221 -21.51 24.06 -0.99
CA ALA A 221 -20.51 24.90 -1.63
C ALA A 221 -21.04 26.32 -1.81
N LEU A 222 -20.25 27.34 -1.43
CA LEU A 222 -20.58 28.75 -1.67
C LEU A 222 -20.79 28.98 -3.18
N ASP A 223 -19.83 28.53 -3.98
CA ASP A 223 -19.94 28.43 -5.44
C ASP A 223 -19.83 26.95 -5.89
N PRO A 224 -20.90 26.36 -6.46
CA PRO A 224 -20.87 25.01 -7.01
C PRO A 224 -19.84 24.81 -8.14
N SER A 225 -19.49 25.88 -8.85
CA SER A 225 -18.56 25.86 -9.98
C SER A 225 -17.09 25.97 -9.57
N GLU A 226 -16.81 26.48 -8.36
CA GLU A 226 -15.45 26.75 -7.86
C GLU A 226 -15.03 25.93 -6.63
N SER A 227 -15.88 25.02 -6.13
CA SER A 227 -15.45 24.10 -5.07
C SER A 227 -14.31 23.20 -5.56
N TRP A 228 -13.10 23.43 -5.06
CA TRP A 228 -11.94 22.57 -5.29
C TRP A 228 -11.43 22.03 -3.96
N PRO A 229 -11.38 20.70 -3.78
CA PRO A 229 -11.89 19.68 -4.70
C PRO A 229 -13.42 19.77 -4.87
N ARG A 230 -13.94 19.29 -6.00
CA ARG A 230 -15.38 19.33 -6.31
C ARG A 230 -16.12 18.42 -5.35
N ILE A 231 -16.88 19.02 -4.43
CA ILE A 231 -17.69 18.32 -3.45
C ILE A 231 -19.16 18.60 -3.74
N ALA A 232 -19.95 17.56 -3.92
CA ALA A 232 -21.38 17.66 -4.16
C ALA A 232 -22.12 16.66 -3.27
N GLY A 233 -23.15 17.14 -2.56
CA GLY A 233 -23.98 16.30 -1.70
C GLY A 233 -23.19 15.53 -0.62
N GLY A 234 -22.08 16.06 -0.10
CA GLY A 234 -21.24 15.36 0.89
C GLY A 234 -20.27 14.32 0.30
N MET A 235 -20.22 14.18 -1.03
CA MET A 235 -19.31 13.30 -1.76
C MET A 235 -18.21 14.12 -2.46
N VAL A 236 -16.99 13.59 -2.48
CA VAL A 236 -15.92 14.12 -3.34
C VAL A 236 -16.09 13.52 -4.74
N ASP A 237 -16.06 14.36 -5.78
CA ASP A 237 -16.08 13.91 -7.17
C ASP A 237 -14.73 13.27 -7.55
N VAL A 238 -14.66 11.94 -7.44
CA VAL A 238 -13.46 11.15 -7.73
C VAL A 238 -13.48 10.50 -9.12
N ARG A 239 -14.33 11.02 -10.02
CA ARG A 239 -14.33 10.59 -11.43
C ARG A 239 -13.07 11.09 -12.14
N PRO A 240 -12.60 10.41 -13.21
CA PRO A 240 -11.41 10.83 -13.96
C PRO A 240 -11.47 12.24 -14.55
N VAL A 241 -12.67 12.69 -14.91
CA VAL A 241 -12.91 14.06 -15.41
C VAL A 241 -12.53 15.15 -14.40
N ALA A 242 -12.46 14.82 -13.11
CA ALA A 242 -12.06 15.71 -12.03
C ALA A 242 -10.57 15.59 -11.67
N GLY A 243 -9.77 14.87 -12.47
CA GLY A 243 -8.33 14.70 -12.24
C GLY A 243 -7.96 13.61 -11.25
N TRP A 244 -8.91 12.73 -10.90
CA TRP A 244 -8.68 11.57 -10.06
C TRP A 244 -8.37 10.32 -10.87
N ARG A 245 -7.57 9.41 -10.34
CA ARG A 245 -7.29 8.12 -11.00
C ARG A 245 -6.93 7.05 -10.00
N LEU A 246 -7.18 5.79 -10.37
CA LEU A 246 -6.67 4.63 -9.65
C LEU A 246 -5.38 4.14 -10.31
N SER A 247 -4.45 3.64 -9.49
CA SER A 247 -3.27 2.91 -9.95
C SER A 247 -2.99 1.70 -9.08
N THR A 248 -2.44 0.64 -9.68
CA THR A 248 -2.12 -0.62 -9.01
C THR A 248 -0.63 -0.94 -8.95
N ILE A 249 0.18 -0.22 -9.73
CA ILE A 249 1.64 -0.39 -9.75
C ILE A 249 2.29 0.33 -8.57
N ASP A 250 3.40 -0.18 -8.08
CA ASP A 250 4.28 0.50 -7.14
C ASP A 250 5.08 1.59 -7.85
N ILE A 251 4.57 2.82 -7.77
CA ILE A 251 5.16 4.00 -8.41
C ILE A 251 6.55 4.28 -7.83
N ASP A 252 6.70 4.18 -6.52
CA ASP A 252 7.93 4.54 -5.80
C ASP A 252 9.07 3.61 -6.18
N GLN A 253 8.83 2.30 -6.08
CA GLN A 253 9.82 1.31 -6.43
C GLN A 253 10.12 1.33 -7.93
N GLY A 254 9.09 1.47 -8.77
CA GLY A 254 9.23 1.44 -10.22
C GLY A 254 10.11 2.58 -10.73
N VAL A 255 9.83 3.82 -10.29
CA VAL A 255 10.64 5.00 -10.63
C VAL A 255 12.08 4.83 -10.14
N ALA A 256 12.26 4.42 -8.88
CA ALA A 256 13.59 4.26 -8.30
C ALA A 256 14.41 3.19 -9.04
N SER A 257 13.79 2.06 -9.42
CA SER A 257 14.47 0.95 -10.07
C SER A 257 14.88 1.29 -11.50
N LEU A 258 14.00 1.92 -12.29
CA LEU A 258 14.33 2.37 -13.65
C LEU A 258 15.37 3.50 -13.64
N GLY A 259 15.23 4.46 -12.73
CA GLY A 259 16.23 5.52 -12.53
C GLY A 259 17.60 4.96 -12.15
N ALA A 260 17.66 3.95 -11.27
CA ALA A 260 18.91 3.28 -10.90
C ALA A 260 19.51 2.46 -12.07
N ALA A 261 18.68 1.81 -12.88
CA ALA A 261 19.12 1.12 -14.09
C ALA A 261 19.79 2.10 -15.06
N GLN A 262 19.13 3.23 -15.34
CA GLN A 262 19.66 4.31 -16.17
C GLN A 262 20.96 4.89 -15.60
N ALA A 263 20.99 5.21 -14.30
CA ALA A 263 22.17 5.81 -13.67
C ALA A 263 23.39 4.88 -13.62
N SER A 264 23.16 3.55 -13.53
CA SER A 264 24.23 2.55 -13.54
C SER A 264 24.65 2.10 -14.93
N GLY A 265 23.94 2.50 -15.98
CA GLY A 265 24.17 2.03 -17.36
C GLY A 265 23.75 0.57 -17.60
N ARG A 266 23.10 -0.08 -16.63
CA ARG A 266 22.55 -1.44 -16.77
C ARG A 266 21.16 -1.38 -17.38
N THR A 267 21.13 -1.08 -18.68
CA THR A 267 19.89 -0.81 -19.45
C THR A 267 19.49 -1.97 -20.37
N ASP A 268 20.19 -3.09 -20.30
CA ASP A 268 19.94 -4.29 -21.09
C ASP A 268 18.87 -5.21 -20.48
N THR A 269 18.47 -4.96 -19.22
CA THR A 269 17.44 -5.73 -18.50
C THR A 269 16.43 -4.81 -17.83
N MET A 270 15.13 -5.07 -18.01
CA MET A 270 14.08 -4.36 -17.28
C MET A 270 14.05 -4.79 -15.80
N PRO A 271 14.07 -3.85 -14.85
CA PRO A 271 13.69 -4.15 -13.47
C PRO A 271 12.28 -4.71 -13.41
N ALA A 272 12.00 -5.64 -12.48
CA ALA A 272 10.66 -6.18 -12.32
C ALA A 272 9.70 -5.14 -11.71
N PRO A 273 8.52 -4.88 -12.33
CA PRO A 273 7.50 -4.03 -11.73
C PRO A 273 6.87 -4.74 -10.52
N ARG A 274 6.23 -3.96 -9.65
CA ARG A 274 5.57 -4.46 -8.43
C ARG A 274 4.16 -3.93 -8.29
N THR A 275 3.35 -4.68 -7.58
CA THR A 275 1.99 -4.35 -7.19
C THR A 275 2.03 -3.65 -5.83
N SER A 276 1.30 -2.53 -5.67
CA SER A 276 1.26 -1.79 -4.40
C SER A 276 -0.08 -1.84 -3.66
N GLY A 277 -1.13 -2.36 -4.30
CA GLY A 277 -2.52 -2.25 -3.85
C GLY A 277 -3.32 -1.41 -4.85
N ILE A 278 -4.36 -0.70 -4.41
CA ILE A 278 -5.07 0.32 -5.20
C ILE A 278 -4.80 1.68 -4.59
N SER A 279 -4.03 2.51 -5.29
CA SER A 279 -3.74 3.89 -4.93
C SER A 279 -4.75 4.83 -5.58
N LEU A 280 -5.32 5.75 -4.80
CA LEU A 280 -6.15 6.85 -5.28
C LEU A 280 -5.27 8.09 -5.45
N LEU A 281 -5.09 8.53 -6.69
CA LEU A 281 -4.26 9.69 -7.04
C LEU A 281 -5.13 10.88 -7.42
N ARG A 282 -4.68 12.07 -7.02
CA ARG A 282 -5.22 13.36 -7.43
C ARG A 282 -4.16 14.10 -8.22
N LYS A 283 -4.32 14.16 -9.55
CA LYS A 283 -3.43 14.91 -10.43
C LYS A 283 -3.47 16.40 -10.08
N GLU A 284 -2.32 17.08 -10.12
CA GLU A 284 -2.15 18.51 -9.85
C GLU A 284 -2.69 18.91 -8.46
N ARG A 285 -2.52 18.03 -7.46
CA ARG A 285 -2.96 18.24 -6.06
C ARG A 285 -2.41 19.52 -5.41
N SER A 286 -1.34 20.11 -5.96
CA SER A 286 -0.86 21.42 -5.54
C SER A 286 -1.95 22.49 -5.63
N ALA A 287 -2.80 22.48 -6.65
CA ALA A 287 -3.91 23.42 -6.79
C ALA A 287 -4.91 23.32 -5.62
N ASP A 288 -5.22 22.09 -5.17
CA ASP A 288 -6.13 21.87 -4.04
C ASP A 288 -5.53 22.40 -2.73
N LEU A 289 -4.22 22.22 -2.54
CA LEU A 289 -3.47 22.72 -1.37
C LEU A 289 -3.32 24.24 -1.38
N LEU A 290 -3.07 24.83 -2.56
CA LEU A 290 -3.02 26.28 -2.77
C LEU A 290 -4.38 26.92 -2.46
N ALA A 291 -5.47 26.33 -2.96
CA ALA A 291 -6.82 26.81 -2.71
C ALA A 291 -7.16 26.74 -1.20
N GLU A 292 -6.78 25.66 -0.53
CA GLU A 292 -6.98 25.51 0.92
C GLU A 292 -6.17 26.52 1.73
N ALA A 293 -4.88 26.70 1.40
CA ALA A 293 -4.03 27.69 2.05
C ALA A 293 -4.55 29.11 1.81
N GLY A 294 -4.98 29.43 0.60
CA GLY A 294 -5.57 30.71 0.22
C GLY A 294 -6.84 31.01 1.01
N ARG A 295 -7.76 30.04 1.12
CA ARG A 295 -8.98 30.17 1.97
C ARG A 295 -8.62 30.45 3.42
N SER A 296 -7.67 29.71 3.97
CA SER A 296 -7.22 29.89 5.36
C SER A 296 -6.61 31.29 5.60
N GLN A 297 -5.87 31.83 4.63
CA GLN A 297 -5.26 33.17 4.70
C GLN A 297 -6.23 34.32 4.44
N ALA A 298 -7.22 34.12 3.58
CA ALA A 298 -8.17 35.17 3.19
C ALA A 298 -9.18 35.51 4.29
N ARG A 299 -9.35 34.61 5.28
CA ARG A 299 -10.25 34.84 6.41
C ARG A 299 -9.82 36.08 7.19
N GLY A 300 -10.74 37.02 7.31
CA GLY A 300 -10.50 38.27 8.04
C GLY A 300 -10.26 38.04 9.54
N ALA A 301 -9.85 39.11 10.23
CA ALA A 301 -9.76 39.08 11.70
C ALA A 301 -11.14 38.95 12.37
N ASP A 302 -12.22 39.24 11.64
CA ASP A 302 -13.59 39.14 12.14
C ASP A 302 -14.33 37.94 11.49
N LEU A 303 -14.38 36.84 12.22
CA LEU A 303 -15.06 35.62 11.77
C LEU A 303 -16.59 35.77 11.71
N ASP A 304 -17.16 36.79 12.35
CA ASP A 304 -18.62 36.95 12.42
C ASP A 304 -19.23 37.46 11.10
N ASP A 305 -18.42 37.91 10.14
CA ASP A 305 -18.87 38.33 8.80
C ASP A 305 -18.62 37.26 7.72
N GLU A 306 -17.97 36.16 8.07
CA GLU A 306 -17.60 35.10 7.14
C GLU A 306 -18.74 34.10 6.92
N VAL A 307 -18.87 33.61 5.68
CA VAL A 307 -19.74 32.47 5.33
C VAL A 307 -18.87 31.29 4.94
N LEU A 308 -18.95 30.20 5.69
CA LEU A 308 -18.22 28.97 5.43
C LEU A 308 -19.00 28.07 4.48
N GLY A 309 -18.31 27.51 3.49
CA GLY A 309 -18.84 26.48 2.61
C GLY A 309 -18.39 25.08 3.01
N ILE A 310 -18.88 24.08 2.27
CA ILE A 310 -18.48 22.67 2.48
C ILE A 310 -16.97 22.44 2.43
N ALA A 311 -16.23 23.19 1.61
CA ALA A 311 -14.78 23.07 1.51
C ALA A 311 -14.07 23.50 2.80
N ASP A 312 -14.62 24.47 3.53
CA ASP A 312 -14.08 24.97 4.80
C ASP A 312 -14.30 24.02 5.96
N LEU A 313 -15.25 23.10 5.81
CA LEU A 313 -15.70 22.18 6.85
C LEU A 313 -15.18 20.75 6.65
N VAL A 314 -14.19 20.53 5.77
CA VAL A 314 -13.60 19.19 5.57
C VAL A 314 -12.63 18.86 6.69
N LEU A 315 -12.93 17.82 7.48
CA LEU A 315 -11.98 17.21 8.41
C LEU A 315 -11.11 16.16 7.74
N GLY A 316 -11.70 15.39 6.82
CA GLY A 316 -11.04 14.30 6.13
C GLY A 316 -11.93 13.58 5.13
N TYR A 317 -11.40 12.52 4.54
CA TYR A 317 -12.10 11.67 3.57
C TYR A 317 -12.31 10.26 4.12
N ARG A 318 -13.53 9.76 3.97
CA ARG A 318 -13.89 8.35 4.22
C ARG A 318 -13.95 7.64 2.88
N VAL A 319 -13.17 6.59 2.74
CA VAL A 319 -13.01 5.88 1.48
C VAL A 319 -13.82 4.61 1.55
N ASP A 320 -14.72 4.44 0.59
CA ASP A 320 -15.48 3.20 0.42
C ASP A 320 -15.00 2.50 -0.85
N ALA A 321 -14.99 1.17 -0.83
CA ALA A 321 -14.70 0.36 -1.99
C ALA A 321 -15.79 -0.68 -2.21
N ARG A 322 -15.96 -1.13 -3.45
CA ARG A 322 -16.80 -2.29 -3.76
C ARG A 322 -16.18 -3.13 -4.86
N THR A 323 -16.54 -4.41 -4.89
CA THR A 323 -16.40 -5.24 -6.08
C THR A 323 -17.67 -5.16 -6.91
N ARG A 324 -17.56 -5.39 -8.22
CA ARG A 324 -18.70 -5.36 -9.15
C ARG A 324 -19.84 -6.27 -8.64
N GLY A 325 -21.04 -5.69 -8.49
CA GLY A 325 -22.23 -6.42 -8.04
C GLY A 325 -22.34 -6.62 -6.53
N ARG A 326 -21.45 -6.03 -5.72
CA ARG A 326 -21.55 -5.99 -4.26
C ARG A 326 -21.88 -4.57 -3.74
N SER A 327 -22.34 -4.51 -2.49
CA SER A 327 -22.54 -3.26 -1.75
C SER A 327 -21.20 -2.55 -1.49
N TRP A 328 -21.28 -1.27 -1.12
CA TRP A 328 -20.13 -0.49 -0.69
C TRP A 328 -19.62 -0.98 0.67
N PHE A 329 -18.30 -1.03 0.82
CA PHE A 329 -17.61 -1.36 2.06
C PHE A 329 -16.79 -0.16 2.53
N PRO A 330 -17.01 0.34 3.76
CA PRO A 330 -16.23 1.43 4.33
C PRO A 330 -14.84 0.93 4.72
N LEU A 331 -13.80 1.41 4.04
CA LEU A 331 -12.43 0.97 4.32
C LEU A 331 -11.93 1.49 5.68
N GLY A 332 -12.49 2.60 6.17
CA GLY A 332 -12.13 3.20 7.46
C GLY A 332 -12.87 2.61 8.66
N ALA A 333 -13.79 1.66 8.45
CA ALA A 333 -14.62 1.14 9.54
C ALA A 333 -13.80 0.40 10.59
N ARG A 334 -14.03 0.75 11.86
CA ARG A 334 -13.36 0.19 13.04
C ARG A 334 -14.30 0.16 14.24
N ARG A 335 -14.05 -0.75 15.18
CA ARG A 335 -14.57 -0.66 16.55
C ARG A 335 -13.57 0.09 17.40
N ALA A 336 -14.01 1.18 18.03
CA ALA A 336 -13.17 2.05 18.84
C ALA A 336 -13.52 1.96 20.32
N THR A 337 -12.49 1.78 21.14
CA THR A 337 -12.55 1.93 22.59
C THR A 337 -11.57 3.01 23.02
N HIS A 338 -12.06 4.03 23.71
CA HIS A 338 -11.27 5.15 24.22
C HIS A 338 -11.36 5.19 25.75
N THR A 339 -10.21 5.26 26.41
CA THR A 339 -10.11 5.35 27.87
C THR A 339 -9.17 6.48 28.28
N VAL A 340 -9.51 7.21 29.34
CA VAL A 340 -8.65 8.23 29.93
C VAL A 340 -8.57 8.02 31.44
N ASN A 341 -7.36 7.84 31.98
CA ASN A 341 -7.15 7.53 33.40
C ASN A 341 -8.01 6.35 33.93
N GLY A 342 -8.26 5.36 33.06
CA GLY A 342 -9.11 4.20 33.36
C GLY A 342 -10.63 4.44 33.23
N ILE A 343 -11.06 5.64 32.85
CA ILE A 343 -12.47 5.96 32.56
C ILE A 343 -12.77 5.61 31.11
N ASP A 344 -13.75 4.74 30.87
CA ASP A 344 -14.29 4.47 29.54
C ASP A 344 -15.01 5.72 29.01
N VAL A 345 -14.46 6.34 27.97
CA VAL A 345 -15.09 7.46 27.26
C VAL A 345 -16.03 6.92 26.18
N VAL A 346 -15.52 5.96 25.40
CA VAL A 346 -16.22 5.26 24.32
C VAL A 346 -15.86 3.79 24.42
N ARG A 347 -16.83 2.88 24.27
CA ARG A 347 -16.59 1.44 24.36
C ARG A 347 -17.19 0.72 23.15
N GLU A 348 -16.33 0.03 22.40
CA GLU A 348 -16.68 -0.77 21.22
C GLU A 348 -17.60 -0.06 20.21
N ALA A 349 -17.49 1.26 20.09
CA ALA A 349 -18.33 2.02 19.17
C ALA A 349 -17.90 1.79 17.73
N LEU A 350 -18.86 1.65 16.82
CA LEU A 350 -18.57 1.63 15.40
C LEU A 350 -18.20 3.05 14.95
N GLU A 351 -17.00 3.19 14.41
CA GLU A 351 -16.50 4.43 13.84
C GLU A 351 -16.04 4.19 12.40
N ASP A 352 -15.98 5.27 11.64
CA ASP A 352 -15.41 5.27 10.30
C ASP A 352 -14.30 6.32 10.22
N ALA A 353 -13.06 5.82 10.19
CA ALA A 353 -11.85 6.62 10.15
C ALA A 353 -11.75 7.40 8.83
N HIS A 354 -11.17 8.60 8.92
CA HIS A 354 -10.91 9.44 7.76
C HIS A 354 -9.41 9.59 7.49
N ILE A 355 -9.05 9.71 6.21
CA ILE A 355 -7.72 10.15 5.79
C ILE A 355 -7.67 11.69 5.76
N LYS A 356 -6.48 12.26 5.92
CA LYS A 356 -6.25 13.71 5.87
C LYS A 356 -5.85 14.15 4.45
N PRO A 357 -6.76 14.74 3.66
CA PRO A 357 -6.50 15.05 2.25
C PRO A 357 -5.57 16.25 2.05
N PHE A 358 -5.24 16.99 3.10
CA PHE A 358 -4.33 18.15 3.05
C PHE A 358 -3.09 17.96 3.93
N ALA A 359 -2.76 16.71 4.28
CA ALA A 359 -1.55 16.40 5.03
C ALA A 359 -0.30 16.65 4.19
N VAL A 360 0.68 17.32 4.81
CA VAL A 360 2.02 17.60 4.27
C VAL A 360 3.05 17.23 5.32
N THR A 361 4.21 16.75 4.87
CA THR A 361 5.36 16.50 5.73
C THR A 361 6.28 17.72 5.71
N ARG A 362 6.98 17.99 6.82
CA ARG A 362 8.01 19.03 6.88
C ARG A 362 9.38 18.39 7.07
N GLU A 363 10.35 18.80 6.28
CA GLU A 363 11.77 18.45 6.42
C GLU A 363 12.62 19.68 6.07
N ASP A 364 13.62 20.03 6.90
CA ASP A 364 14.55 21.15 6.65
C ASP A 364 13.84 22.42 6.14
N ASP A 365 12.71 22.78 6.78
CA ASP A 365 11.78 23.88 6.43
C ASP A 365 11.01 23.77 5.11
N GLN A 366 11.21 22.71 4.33
CA GLN A 366 10.43 22.40 3.14
C GLN A 366 9.17 21.58 3.48
N LEU A 367 8.02 22.02 2.98
CA LEU A 367 6.79 21.23 3.02
C LEU A 367 6.69 20.36 1.78
N SER A 368 6.38 19.08 1.94
CA SER A 368 6.23 18.17 0.81
C SER A 368 5.07 17.19 0.99
N THR A 369 4.51 16.76 -0.13
CA THR A 369 3.47 15.72 -0.19
C THR A 369 3.46 15.06 -1.57
N ASP A 370 2.52 14.15 -1.78
CA ASP A 370 2.39 13.33 -2.98
C ASP A 370 1.02 13.56 -3.64
N GLU A 371 0.89 13.34 -4.94
CA GLU A 371 -0.43 13.25 -5.60
C GLU A 371 -1.23 12.02 -5.13
N VAL A 372 -0.58 11.00 -4.58
CA VAL A 372 -1.22 9.88 -3.89
C VAL A 372 -1.93 10.39 -2.63
N VAL A 373 -3.26 10.25 -2.61
CA VAL A 373 -4.11 10.67 -1.49
C VAL A 373 -4.26 9.54 -0.47
N THR A 374 -4.41 8.30 -0.94
CA THR A 374 -4.44 7.09 -0.11
C THR A 374 -4.09 5.86 -0.93
N ARG A 375 -3.78 4.76 -0.24
CA ARG A 375 -3.55 3.44 -0.82
C ARG A 375 -4.23 2.37 0.01
N TRP A 376 -5.10 1.61 -0.65
CA TRP A 376 -5.73 0.44 -0.07
C TRP A 376 -5.00 -0.83 -0.51
N THR A 377 -4.74 -1.75 0.42
CA THR A 377 -3.88 -2.92 0.19
C THR A 377 -4.58 -4.26 0.40
N GLY A 378 -5.90 -4.24 0.62
CA GLY A 378 -6.72 -5.42 0.95
C GLY A 378 -7.16 -5.51 2.40
N TRP A 379 -6.63 -4.63 3.26
CA TRP A 379 -7.02 -4.51 4.66
C TRP A 379 -7.72 -3.16 4.90
N GLY A 380 -8.55 -3.09 5.95
CA GLY A 380 -9.14 -1.83 6.40
C GLY A 380 -8.07 -0.78 6.68
N LEU A 381 -8.35 0.48 6.32
CA LEU A 381 -7.51 1.64 6.60
C LEU A 381 -7.57 2.08 8.07
N GLY A 382 -8.58 1.62 8.82
CA GLY A 382 -8.84 2.02 10.21
C GLY A 382 -8.19 1.14 11.30
N THR A 383 -7.58 0.00 10.93
CA THR A 383 -7.07 -1.00 11.89
C THR A 383 -5.70 -1.54 11.49
N LEU A 384 -4.90 -1.98 12.48
CA LEU A 384 -3.66 -2.72 12.21
C LEU A 384 -3.93 -4.06 11.53
N ARG A 385 -3.04 -4.46 10.63
CA ARG A 385 -3.13 -5.77 9.96
C ARG A 385 -2.85 -6.91 10.95
N PRO A 386 -3.37 -8.12 10.71
CA PRO A 386 -3.09 -9.26 11.59
C PRO A 386 -1.60 -9.52 11.83
N HIS A 387 -0.72 -9.34 10.82
CA HIS A 387 0.72 -9.64 10.98
C HIS A 387 1.42 -8.55 11.78
N GLU A 388 0.94 -7.31 11.68
CA GLU A 388 1.43 -6.20 12.50
C GLU A 388 1.05 -6.43 13.96
N ARG A 389 -0.17 -6.91 14.23
CA ARG A 389 -0.59 -7.33 15.57
C ARG A 389 0.27 -8.49 16.09
N ALA A 390 0.49 -9.54 15.31
CA ALA A 390 1.34 -10.68 15.69
C ALA A 390 2.78 -10.23 16.01
N THR A 391 3.36 -9.35 15.18
CA THR A 391 4.71 -8.80 15.40
C THR A 391 4.78 -7.98 16.69
N VAL A 392 3.73 -7.22 17.02
CA VAL A 392 3.67 -6.43 18.27
C VAL A 392 3.63 -7.34 19.50
N VAL A 393 2.91 -8.46 19.43
CA VAL A 393 2.78 -9.42 20.53
C VAL A 393 4.04 -10.26 20.71
N GLU A 394 4.57 -10.81 19.61
CA GLU A 394 5.70 -11.75 19.67
C GLU A 394 7.08 -11.05 19.73
N MET A 395 7.19 -9.81 19.22
CA MET A 395 8.45 -9.03 19.16
C MET A 395 8.28 -7.60 19.71
N PRO A 396 7.93 -7.42 21.00
CA PRO A 396 7.57 -6.11 21.58
C PRO A 396 8.69 -5.06 21.49
N SER A 397 9.96 -5.49 21.48
CA SER A 397 11.12 -4.60 21.34
C SER A 397 11.25 -3.96 19.94
N GLN A 398 10.73 -4.60 18.89
CA GLN A 398 10.68 -4.01 17.54
C GLN A 398 9.48 -3.07 17.39
N ALA A 399 8.35 -3.39 18.02
CA ALA A 399 7.18 -2.51 18.07
C ALA A 399 7.46 -1.21 18.85
N ALA A 400 8.19 -1.29 19.96
CA ALA A 400 8.59 -0.12 20.75
C ALA A 400 9.46 0.88 19.96
N ARG A 401 10.28 0.39 19.01
CA ARG A 401 11.10 1.24 18.12
C ARG A 401 10.30 1.99 17.05
N ARG A 402 9.02 1.67 16.86
CA ARG A 402 8.12 2.32 15.90
C ARG A 402 7.21 3.36 16.55
N GLN A 403 7.16 3.43 17.88
CA GLN A 403 6.39 4.47 18.55
C GLN A 403 7.15 5.79 18.47
N PRO A 404 6.60 6.84 17.83
CA PRO A 404 7.16 8.17 17.99
C PRO A 404 7.18 8.50 19.49
N THR A 405 8.24 9.18 19.95
CA THR A 405 8.33 9.73 21.30
C THR A 405 7.08 10.55 21.57
N ARG A 406 6.13 9.99 22.34
CA ARG A 406 4.94 10.73 22.76
C ARG A 406 5.40 11.86 23.68
N GLN A 407 4.95 13.08 23.40
CA GLN A 407 5.10 14.18 24.33
C GLN A 407 4.48 13.76 25.68
N PRO A 408 5.13 14.05 26.82
CA PRO A 408 4.56 13.71 28.12
C PRO A 408 3.16 14.34 28.27
N GLN A 409 2.19 13.54 28.72
CA GLN A 409 0.84 14.00 29.05
C GLN A 409 0.59 13.83 30.55
N ALA A 410 -0.19 14.72 31.17
CA ALA A 410 -0.61 14.59 32.59
C ALA A 410 -1.68 13.50 32.81
N PHE A 411 -2.16 12.87 31.74
CA PHE A 411 -3.18 11.85 31.76
C PHE A 411 -2.76 10.64 30.91
N ASP A 412 -3.33 9.48 31.21
CA ASP A 412 -3.15 8.26 30.43
C ASP A 412 -4.37 8.06 29.50
N HIS A 413 -4.26 8.58 28.28
CA HIS A 413 -5.25 8.36 27.23
C HIS A 413 -4.83 7.19 26.33
N ARG A 414 -5.68 6.17 26.27
CA ARG A 414 -5.50 4.98 25.45
C ARG A 414 -6.67 4.81 24.51
N TRP A 415 -6.36 4.39 23.29
CA TRP A 415 -7.34 3.98 22.30
C TRP A 415 -6.97 2.60 21.78
N GLU A 416 -7.99 1.79 21.53
CA GLU A 416 -7.89 0.49 20.88
C GLU A 416 -8.83 0.45 19.68
N PHE A 417 -8.30 0.01 18.54
CA PHE A 417 -9.06 -0.14 17.30
C PHE A 417 -9.06 -1.60 16.86
N THR A 418 -10.25 -2.19 16.86
CA THR A 418 -10.50 -3.56 16.40
C THR A 418 -11.35 -3.57 15.14
N GLU A 419 -11.40 -4.71 14.48
CA GLU A 419 -12.19 -4.86 13.27
C GLU A 419 -13.69 -4.87 13.61
N PRO A 420 -14.55 -4.20 12.82
CA PRO A 420 -15.99 -4.15 13.04
C PRO A 420 -16.72 -5.49 13.13
N GLY A 421 -16.14 -6.57 12.58
CA GLY A 421 -16.75 -7.89 12.41
C GLY A 421 -16.55 -8.40 10.98
N ASP A 422 -17.33 -9.40 10.58
CA ASP A 422 -17.36 -10.00 9.22
C ASP A 422 -17.63 -8.98 8.09
N GLN A 423 -18.26 -7.85 8.42
CA GLN A 423 -18.62 -6.78 7.46
C GLN A 423 -17.46 -5.85 7.06
N SER A 424 -16.27 -5.94 7.68
CA SER A 424 -15.21 -4.93 7.48
C SER A 424 -14.05 -5.32 6.57
N GLN A 425 -14.03 -6.54 6.07
CA GLN A 425 -12.94 -7.00 5.22
C GLN A 425 -13.45 -7.25 3.82
N LEU A 426 -13.36 -6.22 2.98
CA LEU A 426 -13.33 -6.46 1.55
C LEU A 426 -11.92 -6.95 1.21
N PRO A 427 -11.72 -8.20 0.78
CA PRO A 427 -10.40 -8.66 0.37
C PRO A 427 -9.99 -8.01 -0.96
N LEU A 428 -8.71 -7.68 -1.11
CA LEU A 428 -8.12 -7.30 -2.39
C LEU A 428 -7.53 -8.55 -3.06
N ARG A 429 -8.10 -8.94 -4.19
CA ARG A 429 -7.78 -10.18 -4.92
C ARG A 429 -7.51 -9.90 -6.39
N PHE A 430 -6.51 -10.57 -6.95
CA PHE A 430 -6.20 -10.49 -8.37
C PHE A 430 -7.37 -10.99 -9.22
N GLY A 431 -7.54 -10.39 -10.40
CA GLY A 431 -8.61 -10.72 -11.34
C GLY A 431 -9.98 -10.13 -10.98
N GLN A 432 -10.12 -9.50 -9.81
CA GLN A 432 -11.36 -8.83 -9.41
C GLN A 432 -11.37 -7.36 -9.84
N THR A 433 -12.57 -6.85 -10.10
CA THR A 433 -12.80 -5.43 -10.45
C THR A 433 -13.29 -4.66 -9.23
N TYR A 434 -12.64 -3.53 -8.94
CA TYR A 434 -12.96 -2.66 -7.82
C TYR A 434 -13.34 -1.26 -8.30
N GLU A 435 -14.23 -0.63 -7.55
CA GLU A 435 -14.57 0.79 -7.65
C GLU A 435 -14.39 1.44 -6.29
N MET A 436 -14.05 2.72 -6.26
CA MET A 436 -13.95 3.51 -5.04
C MET A 436 -14.88 4.72 -5.09
N ARG A 437 -15.35 5.16 -3.92
CA ARG A 437 -15.98 6.47 -3.73
C ARG A 437 -15.47 7.10 -2.46
N VAL A 438 -15.64 8.42 -2.34
CA VAL A 438 -15.13 9.18 -1.20
C VAL A 438 -16.23 10.04 -0.61
N ARG A 439 -16.57 9.77 0.66
CA ARG A 439 -17.45 10.60 1.50
C ARG A 439 -16.61 11.63 2.26
N VAL A 440 -17.15 12.83 2.45
CA VAL A 440 -16.55 13.84 3.32
C VAL A 440 -16.85 13.49 4.77
N ALA A 441 -15.80 13.46 5.60
CA ALA A 441 -15.94 13.63 7.03
C ALA A 441 -15.89 15.14 7.32
N ASP A 442 -16.98 15.69 7.82
CA ASP A 442 -17.04 17.11 8.16
C ASP A 442 -16.23 17.44 9.43
N LEU A 443 -16.14 18.72 9.79
CA LEU A 443 -15.35 19.23 10.92
C LEU A 443 -15.76 18.60 12.27
N ALA A 444 -17.01 18.17 12.42
CA ALA A 444 -17.54 17.48 13.59
C ALA A 444 -17.42 15.94 13.49
N GLY A 445 -16.75 15.44 12.45
CA GLY A 445 -16.62 14.02 12.13
C GLY A 445 -17.94 13.37 11.70
N GLY A 446 -18.93 14.16 11.28
CA GLY A 446 -20.19 13.72 10.71
C GLY A 446 -20.10 13.44 9.21
N GLY A 447 -21.14 13.84 8.47
CA GLY A 447 -21.27 13.69 7.03
C GLY A 447 -22.26 12.60 6.62
N LEU A 448 -22.15 12.14 5.38
CA LEU A 448 -22.97 11.05 4.87
C LEU A 448 -22.65 9.72 5.56
N SER A 449 -23.70 8.96 5.85
CA SER A 449 -23.62 7.54 6.19
C SER A 449 -23.32 6.68 4.95
N LEU A 450 -22.97 5.41 5.16
CA LEU A 450 -22.64 4.48 4.06
C LEU A 450 -23.83 4.26 3.11
N ASP A 451 -25.04 4.11 3.67
CA ASP A 451 -26.23 3.71 2.93
C ASP A 451 -27.11 4.90 2.48
N ASP A 452 -26.63 6.13 2.66
CA ASP A 452 -27.36 7.32 2.23
C ASP A 452 -27.55 7.30 0.69
N PRO A 453 -28.79 7.53 0.19
CA PRO A 453 -29.13 7.38 -1.22
C PRO A 453 -28.68 8.59 -2.06
N VAL A 454 -27.37 8.70 -2.29
CA VAL A 454 -26.76 9.77 -3.10
C VAL A 454 -26.18 9.23 -4.42
N ASP A 455 -26.19 10.07 -5.46
CA ASP A 455 -25.56 9.75 -6.74
C ASP A 455 -24.08 9.43 -6.55
N SER A 456 -23.62 8.29 -7.07
CA SER A 456 -22.23 7.90 -6.91
C SER A 456 -21.31 8.74 -7.79
N LEU A 457 -20.50 9.60 -7.18
CA LEU A 457 -19.39 10.30 -7.83
C LEU A 457 -18.08 9.49 -7.76
N GLY A 458 -18.20 8.17 -7.97
CA GLY A 458 -17.12 7.20 -7.80
C GLY A 458 -16.11 7.17 -8.95
N THR A 459 -15.03 6.41 -8.76
CA THR A 459 -14.02 6.19 -9.79
C THR A 459 -14.55 5.33 -10.93
N ASP A 460 -13.87 5.36 -12.07
CA ASP A 460 -14.00 4.25 -13.03
C ASP A 460 -13.52 2.93 -12.38
N PRO A 461 -14.07 1.77 -12.79
CA PRO A 461 -13.65 0.49 -12.25
C PRO A 461 -12.22 0.14 -12.66
N VAL A 462 -11.44 -0.45 -11.76
CA VAL A 462 -10.09 -0.97 -12.02
C VAL A 462 -10.06 -2.48 -11.79
N VAL A 463 -9.43 -3.22 -12.69
CA VAL A 463 -9.12 -4.64 -12.45
C VAL A 463 -7.80 -4.72 -11.69
N PHE A 464 -7.80 -5.36 -10.53
CA PHE A 464 -6.58 -5.55 -9.76
C PHE A 464 -5.81 -6.74 -10.32
N LEU A 465 -4.60 -6.50 -10.84
CA LEU A 465 -3.78 -7.49 -11.53
C LEU A 465 -2.34 -7.45 -10.99
N ARG A 466 -1.68 -8.60 -11.05
CA ARG A 466 -0.28 -8.80 -10.67
C ARG A 466 0.65 -8.16 -11.70
N HIS A 467 1.58 -7.34 -11.21
CA HIS A 467 2.64 -6.75 -12.03
C HIS A 467 3.91 -7.60 -12.00
N GLU A 468 4.20 -8.26 -10.88
CA GLU A 468 5.42 -9.03 -10.69
C GLU A 468 5.48 -10.24 -11.63
N PRO A 469 6.66 -10.57 -12.21
CA PRO A 469 6.86 -11.86 -12.85
C PRO A 469 6.75 -13.00 -11.82
N VAL A 470 6.56 -14.23 -12.31
CA VAL A 470 6.83 -15.46 -11.55
C VAL A 470 8.31 -15.78 -11.72
N PRO A 471 9.12 -15.76 -10.65
CA PRO A 471 10.54 -16.03 -10.76
C PRO A 471 10.83 -17.43 -11.32
N PRO A 472 12.01 -17.67 -11.92
CA PRO A 472 12.41 -19.02 -12.30
C PRO A 472 12.52 -19.93 -11.07
N PRO A 473 12.41 -21.26 -11.25
CA PRO A 473 12.62 -22.23 -10.20
C PRO A 473 13.95 -22.02 -9.46
N ASN A 474 13.91 -22.23 -8.15
CA ASN A 474 15.09 -22.12 -7.31
C ASN A 474 15.93 -23.39 -7.42
N LEU A 475 17.25 -23.24 -7.56
CA LEU A 475 18.19 -24.35 -7.46
C LEU A 475 18.46 -24.69 -5.99
N VAL A 476 18.22 -25.93 -5.60
CA VAL A 476 18.59 -26.42 -4.27
C VAL A 476 20.11 -26.48 -4.17
N THR A 477 20.65 -25.83 -3.15
CA THR A 477 22.08 -25.83 -2.85
C THR A 477 22.51 -27.25 -2.48
N PRO A 478 23.52 -27.84 -3.15
CA PRO A 478 24.04 -29.15 -2.79
C PRO A 478 24.52 -29.22 -1.33
N ASP A 479 24.36 -30.39 -0.72
CA ASP A 479 24.86 -30.64 0.63
C ASP A 479 26.37 -30.40 0.68
N ALA A 480 26.86 -29.92 1.83
CA ALA A 480 28.26 -29.53 2.07
C ALA A 480 28.80 -28.35 1.24
N LEU A 481 28.05 -27.76 0.29
CA LEU A 481 28.48 -26.54 -0.41
C LEU A 481 28.56 -25.33 0.54
N LEU A 482 27.73 -25.32 1.59
CA LEU A 482 27.79 -24.35 2.68
C LEU A 482 28.17 -25.07 3.98
N VAL A 483 29.34 -24.76 4.52
CA VAL A 483 29.87 -25.34 5.77
C VAL A 483 29.69 -24.33 6.91
N PRO A 484 28.82 -24.60 7.89
CA PRO A 484 28.62 -23.69 9.03
C PRO A 484 29.92 -23.48 9.81
N ARG A 485 30.20 -22.23 10.18
CA ARG A 485 31.35 -21.91 11.04
C ARG A 485 31.05 -22.39 12.47
N PRO A 486 31.92 -23.20 13.09
CA PRO A 486 31.70 -23.71 14.45
C PRO A 486 31.45 -22.61 15.48
N GLU A 487 32.15 -21.48 15.36
CA GLU A 487 32.06 -20.36 16.30
C GLU A 487 30.93 -19.37 15.97
N GLN A 488 30.37 -19.46 14.75
CA GLN A 488 29.29 -18.61 14.28
C GLN A 488 28.32 -19.44 13.42
N PRO A 489 27.47 -20.28 14.01
CA PRO A 489 26.64 -21.24 13.26
C PRO A 489 25.69 -20.59 12.24
N ARG A 490 25.41 -19.29 12.38
CA ARG A 490 24.62 -18.49 11.43
C ARG A 490 25.42 -17.98 10.23
N ARG A 491 26.73 -18.22 10.19
CA ARG A 491 27.60 -17.93 9.04
C ARG A 491 28.14 -19.24 8.51
N ALA A 492 28.13 -19.40 7.19
CA ALA A 492 28.71 -20.55 6.52
C ALA A 492 29.80 -20.08 5.55
N ASP A 493 30.84 -20.89 5.42
CA ASP A 493 31.83 -20.76 4.36
C ASP A 493 31.41 -21.59 3.15
N GLY A 494 31.70 -21.11 1.95
CA GLY A 494 31.46 -21.86 0.73
C GLY A 494 32.58 -22.89 0.50
N ASP A 495 32.23 -24.17 0.37
CA ASP A 495 33.15 -25.22 -0.07
C ASP A 495 32.76 -25.65 -1.50
N PRO A 496 33.50 -25.27 -2.55
CA PRO A 496 33.20 -25.68 -3.92
C PRO A 496 33.50 -27.16 -4.19
N GLY A 497 34.10 -27.88 -3.22
CA GLY A 497 34.45 -29.30 -3.30
C GLY A 497 33.37 -30.18 -3.93
N PRO A 498 32.10 -30.14 -3.47
CA PRO A 498 31.01 -30.94 -4.03
C PRO A 498 30.70 -30.67 -5.52
N LEU A 499 31.01 -29.48 -6.05
CA LEU A 499 30.77 -29.13 -7.45
C LEU A 499 31.90 -29.62 -8.37
N GLY A 500 33.11 -29.72 -7.81
CA GLY A 500 34.32 -30.14 -8.52
C GLY A 500 34.78 -29.15 -9.61
N PRO A 501 35.91 -29.42 -10.27
CA PRO A 501 36.48 -28.55 -11.29
C PRO A 501 35.51 -28.30 -12.46
N GLY A 502 35.29 -27.03 -12.79
CA GLY A 502 34.39 -26.61 -13.87
C GLY A 502 32.90 -26.71 -13.53
N GLY A 503 32.54 -27.14 -12.32
CA GLY A 503 31.17 -27.10 -11.82
C GLY A 503 30.86 -25.78 -11.11
N ALA A 504 29.59 -25.38 -11.18
CA ALA A 504 29.01 -24.26 -10.45
C ALA A 504 27.56 -24.62 -10.07
N LEU A 505 26.88 -23.82 -9.25
CA LEU A 505 25.48 -24.10 -8.89
C LEU A 505 24.58 -24.21 -10.14
N ASP A 506 24.79 -23.31 -11.09
CA ASP A 506 24.13 -23.22 -12.39
C ASP A 506 24.86 -24.01 -13.50
N THR A 507 25.99 -24.67 -13.21
CA THR A 507 26.77 -25.44 -14.18
C THR A 507 26.88 -26.91 -13.77
N LEU A 508 26.13 -27.77 -14.46
CA LEU A 508 26.17 -29.22 -14.27
C LEU A 508 27.24 -29.83 -15.20
N VAL A 509 27.99 -30.79 -14.65
CA VAL A 509 29.08 -31.43 -15.39
C VAL A 509 29.00 -32.94 -15.22
N VAL A 510 28.75 -33.63 -16.33
CA VAL A 510 28.99 -35.08 -16.42
C VAL A 510 30.39 -35.30 -16.96
N ARG A 511 31.18 -36.15 -16.29
CA ARG A 511 32.60 -36.35 -16.58
C ARG A 511 32.84 -37.78 -17.00
N SER A 512 33.36 -37.99 -18.20
CA SER A 512 33.64 -39.33 -18.72
C SER A 512 34.92 -39.33 -19.57
N ASP A 513 35.25 -40.46 -20.17
CA ASP A 513 36.35 -40.54 -21.15
C ASP A 513 36.06 -41.64 -22.18
N ARG A 514 36.95 -41.83 -23.16
CA ARG A 514 36.82 -42.91 -24.16
C ARG A 514 36.64 -44.26 -23.47
N ALA A 515 35.48 -44.89 -23.70
CA ALA A 515 35.08 -46.17 -23.11
C ALA A 515 35.10 -46.22 -21.57
N VAL A 516 35.02 -45.06 -20.91
CA VAL A 516 34.94 -44.94 -19.44
C VAL A 516 33.62 -44.27 -19.10
N SER A 517 32.78 -44.95 -18.31
CA SER A 517 31.52 -44.38 -17.84
C SER A 517 31.76 -43.28 -16.79
N PRO A 518 30.79 -42.38 -16.54
CA PRO A 518 30.94 -41.36 -15.51
C PRO A 518 31.23 -41.92 -14.10
N ALA A 519 30.55 -42.99 -13.71
CA ALA A 519 30.79 -43.64 -12.43
C ALA A 519 32.23 -44.19 -12.30
N ALA A 520 32.74 -44.83 -13.36
CA ALA A 520 34.12 -45.32 -13.39
C ALA A 520 35.13 -44.16 -13.38
N PHE A 521 34.81 -43.05 -14.06
CA PHE A 521 35.64 -41.85 -14.06
C PHE A 521 35.75 -41.24 -12.66
N ALA A 522 34.62 -41.03 -11.98
CA ALA A 522 34.58 -40.46 -10.64
C ALA A 522 35.33 -41.32 -9.61
N ALA A 523 35.15 -42.65 -9.67
CA ALA A 523 35.86 -43.58 -8.79
C ALA A 523 37.39 -43.54 -9.00
N ALA A 524 37.84 -43.37 -10.24
CA ALA A 524 39.26 -43.26 -10.56
C ALA A 524 39.86 -41.86 -10.30
N HIS A 525 39.01 -40.83 -10.18
CA HIS A 525 39.44 -39.44 -10.06
C HIS A 525 38.67 -38.69 -8.95
N PRO A 526 38.96 -38.97 -7.66
CA PRO A 526 38.27 -38.34 -6.53
C PRO A 526 38.18 -36.80 -6.55
N PRO A 527 39.16 -36.04 -7.10
CA PRO A 527 39.03 -34.58 -7.24
C PRO A 527 37.93 -34.11 -8.21
N TYR A 528 37.31 -35.02 -8.96
CA TYR A 528 36.24 -34.75 -9.92
C TYR A 528 34.97 -35.49 -9.47
N PRO A 529 34.29 -35.00 -8.41
CA PRO A 529 33.08 -35.64 -7.90
C PRO A 529 31.94 -35.57 -8.92
N ASP A 530 30.88 -36.31 -8.63
CA ASP A 530 29.66 -36.24 -9.41
C ASP A 530 29.01 -34.85 -9.27
N ASN A 531 28.75 -34.21 -10.41
CA ASN A 531 28.08 -32.91 -10.51
C ASN A 531 27.00 -32.93 -11.60
N ALA A 532 26.41 -34.11 -11.83
CA ALA A 532 25.41 -34.34 -12.87
C ALA A 532 23.96 -34.11 -12.38
N HIS A 533 23.74 -33.80 -11.09
CA HIS A 533 22.40 -33.76 -10.50
C HIS A 533 22.09 -32.41 -9.85
N ARG A 534 20.84 -31.97 -9.98
CA ARG A 534 20.26 -30.83 -9.24
C ARG A 534 18.86 -31.19 -8.75
N ARG A 535 18.36 -30.42 -7.78
CA ARG A 535 16.95 -30.39 -7.44
C ARG A 535 16.43 -28.98 -7.65
N LEU A 536 15.28 -28.89 -8.28
CA LEU A 536 14.54 -27.65 -8.51
C LEU A 536 13.45 -27.57 -7.46
N ARG A 537 13.29 -26.42 -6.84
CA ARG A 537 12.16 -26.12 -5.96
C ARG A 537 11.33 -24.97 -6.54
N PRO A 538 10.04 -24.87 -6.19
CA PRO A 538 9.23 -23.72 -6.59
C PRO A 538 9.90 -22.39 -6.21
N PRO A 539 9.71 -21.33 -7.00
CA PRO A 539 10.15 -20.00 -6.61
C PRO A 539 9.45 -19.54 -5.34
N ASP A 540 10.18 -18.78 -4.51
CA ASP A 540 9.65 -18.24 -3.27
C ASP A 540 8.70 -17.06 -3.57
N THR A 541 7.70 -16.86 -2.72
CA THR A 541 6.76 -15.73 -2.83
C THR A 541 6.67 -14.93 -1.53
N THR A 542 6.03 -13.77 -1.62
CA THR A 542 5.72 -12.94 -0.45
C THR A 542 4.35 -13.30 0.11
N LEU A 543 4.16 -13.10 1.42
CA LEU A 543 2.84 -13.26 2.06
C LEU A 543 1.76 -12.42 1.36
N THR A 544 2.10 -11.20 0.94
CA THR A 544 1.19 -10.29 0.21
C THR A 544 0.72 -10.88 -1.13
N LEU A 545 1.63 -11.45 -1.93
CA LEU A 545 1.24 -12.08 -3.20
C LEU A 545 0.37 -13.31 -2.97
N ALA A 546 0.71 -14.16 -1.98
CA ALA A 546 -0.12 -15.29 -1.60
C ALA A 546 -1.54 -14.84 -1.18
N GLU A 547 -1.63 -13.76 -0.39
CA GLU A 547 -2.90 -13.16 0.03
C GLU A 547 -3.72 -12.63 -1.15
N HIS A 548 -3.10 -11.88 -2.07
CA HIS A 548 -3.78 -11.33 -3.26
C HIS A 548 -4.24 -12.42 -4.24
N HIS A 549 -3.61 -13.60 -4.21
CA HIS A 549 -4.08 -14.80 -4.91
C HIS A 549 -5.14 -15.60 -4.14
N GLY A 550 -5.58 -15.12 -2.97
CA GLY A 550 -6.62 -15.77 -2.16
C GLY A 550 -6.16 -17.04 -1.45
N ARG A 551 -4.85 -17.27 -1.32
CA ARG A 551 -4.31 -18.48 -0.71
C ARG A 551 -4.39 -18.50 0.82
N LEU A 552 -4.80 -17.39 1.41
CA LEU A 552 -5.03 -17.22 2.84
C LEU A 552 -6.52 -16.99 3.14
N ASP A 553 -7.40 -17.22 2.16
CA ASP A 553 -8.84 -17.07 2.33
C ASP A 553 -9.38 -18.26 3.13
N GLY A 554 -10.24 -18.00 4.11
CA GLY A 554 -10.84 -19.04 4.93
C GLY A 554 -10.76 -18.73 6.43
N PRO A 555 -11.09 -19.71 7.29
CA PRO A 555 -10.98 -19.58 8.73
C PRO A 555 -9.53 -19.31 9.17
N MET A 556 -9.35 -18.45 10.16
CA MET A 556 -8.02 -18.11 10.68
C MET A 556 -7.23 -19.35 11.15
N GLU A 557 -7.90 -20.34 11.74
CA GLU A 557 -7.27 -21.59 12.21
C GLU A 557 -6.57 -22.37 11.08
N GLU A 558 -7.11 -22.31 9.86
CA GLU A 558 -6.52 -22.95 8.67
C GLU A 558 -5.43 -22.07 8.04
N ALA A 559 -5.61 -20.75 8.06
CA ALA A 559 -4.67 -19.80 7.47
C ALA A 559 -3.44 -19.53 8.37
N GLU A 560 -3.55 -19.69 9.69
CA GLU A 560 -2.51 -19.34 10.66
C GLU A 560 -1.17 -20.06 10.43
N PRO A 561 -1.11 -21.39 10.18
CA PRO A 561 0.16 -22.06 9.91
C PRO A 561 0.87 -21.51 8.66
N VAL A 562 0.08 -21.23 7.62
CA VAL A 562 0.58 -20.67 6.35
C VAL A 562 1.09 -19.24 6.55
N PHE A 563 0.37 -18.47 7.36
CA PHE A 563 0.73 -17.12 7.74
C PHE A 563 2.04 -17.06 8.52
N ARG A 564 2.19 -17.89 9.56
CA ARG A 564 3.43 -17.97 10.35
C ARG A 564 4.62 -18.42 9.50
N ARG A 565 4.41 -19.36 8.57
CA ARG A 565 5.40 -19.75 7.55
C ARG A 565 5.80 -18.57 6.65
N GLY A 566 4.83 -17.81 6.14
CA GLY A 566 5.08 -16.63 5.31
C GLY A 566 5.80 -15.49 6.05
N LEU A 567 5.67 -15.41 7.38
CA LEU A 567 6.42 -14.50 8.24
C LEU A 567 7.81 -15.03 8.66
N GLY A 568 8.12 -16.29 8.34
CA GLY A 568 9.38 -16.94 8.69
C GLY A 568 9.51 -17.26 10.19
N LEU A 569 8.40 -17.39 10.92
CA LEU A 569 8.39 -17.57 12.38
C LEU A 569 8.67 -19.02 12.81
N ASP A 570 8.39 -19.99 11.94
CA ASP A 570 8.37 -21.41 12.31
C ASP A 570 9.51 -22.24 11.68
N GLY A 571 10.47 -21.59 11.00
CA GLY A 571 11.64 -22.25 10.38
C GLY A 571 11.33 -23.13 9.16
N ALA A 572 10.07 -23.20 8.74
CA ALA A 572 9.64 -23.85 7.51
C ALA A 572 10.20 -23.16 6.26
N PRO A 573 10.30 -23.86 5.11
CA PRO A 573 10.68 -23.24 3.83
C PRO A 573 9.78 -22.04 3.50
N PRO A 574 10.25 -21.08 2.69
CA PRO A 574 9.39 -20.00 2.20
C PRO A 574 8.11 -20.53 1.52
N LEU A 575 7.08 -19.68 1.43
CA LEU A 575 5.87 -20.01 0.67
C LEU A 575 6.22 -20.07 -0.82
N PRO A 576 5.73 -21.08 -1.57
CA PRO A 576 5.93 -21.14 -3.01
C PRO A 576 4.99 -20.17 -3.73
N ASP A 577 5.41 -19.65 -4.89
CA ASP A 577 4.58 -18.76 -5.72
C ASP A 577 3.31 -19.47 -6.22
N PRO A 578 2.11 -18.93 -5.92
CA PRO A 578 0.84 -19.55 -6.29
C PRO A 578 0.62 -19.77 -7.79
N MET A 579 1.36 -19.04 -8.62
CA MET A 579 1.28 -19.09 -10.09
C MET A 579 2.39 -19.96 -10.70
N SER A 580 3.35 -20.48 -9.91
CA SER A 580 4.32 -21.46 -10.41
C SER A 580 3.74 -22.86 -10.28
N HIS A 581 3.23 -23.40 -11.39
CA HIS A 581 2.63 -24.73 -11.43
C HIS A 581 3.64 -25.85 -11.70
N GLY A 582 4.87 -25.50 -12.05
CA GLY A 582 5.90 -26.46 -12.41
C GLY A 582 7.12 -25.79 -13.03
N VAL A 583 7.86 -26.57 -13.82
CA VAL A 583 9.05 -26.15 -14.55
C VAL A 583 8.79 -26.30 -16.04
N VAL A 584 9.09 -25.27 -16.81
CA VAL A 584 9.27 -25.34 -18.26
C VAL A 584 10.76 -25.24 -18.54
N PHE A 585 11.27 -26.10 -19.41
CA PHE A 585 12.68 -26.07 -19.78
C PHE A 585 12.88 -26.25 -21.28
N HIS A 586 13.87 -25.54 -21.81
CA HIS A 586 14.15 -25.49 -23.22
C HIS A 586 15.66 -25.53 -23.47
N LEU A 587 16.08 -26.41 -24.37
CA LEU A 587 17.48 -26.55 -24.72
C LEU A 587 17.84 -25.56 -25.82
N ALA A 588 18.90 -24.78 -25.62
CA ALA A 588 19.33 -23.78 -26.59
C ALA A 588 19.58 -24.40 -27.97
N GLY A 589 19.01 -23.79 -29.01
CA GLY A 589 19.14 -24.25 -30.40
C GLY A 589 18.15 -25.36 -30.81
N THR A 590 17.24 -25.77 -29.92
CA THR A 590 16.11 -26.66 -30.27
C THR A 590 14.83 -25.85 -30.49
N ALA A 591 13.80 -26.44 -31.09
CA ALA A 591 12.51 -25.77 -31.30
C ALA A 591 11.44 -26.15 -30.26
N GLU A 592 11.65 -27.24 -29.52
CA GLU A 592 10.67 -27.82 -28.60
C GLU A 592 11.13 -27.65 -27.14
N GLY A 593 10.23 -27.20 -26.27
CA GLY A 593 10.41 -27.22 -24.82
C GLY A 593 9.68 -28.42 -24.20
N SER A 594 10.09 -28.78 -22.98
CA SER A 594 9.41 -29.78 -22.15
C SER A 594 9.00 -29.16 -20.81
N SER A 595 8.13 -29.84 -20.07
CA SER A 595 7.65 -29.35 -18.77
C SER A 595 7.38 -30.47 -17.78
N VAL A 596 7.33 -30.10 -16.50
CA VAL A 596 7.01 -30.99 -15.38
C VAL A 596 6.29 -30.21 -14.29
N VAL A 597 5.25 -30.80 -13.69
CA VAL A 597 4.44 -30.19 -12.62
C VAL A 597 5.11 -30.40 -11.27
N TRP A 598 4.99 -29.43 -10.35
CA TRP A 598 5.45 -29.62 -8.98
C TRP A 598 4.68 -30.76 -8.29
N PRO A 599 5.34 -31.69 -7.58
CA PRO A 599 4.65 -32.69 -6.78
C PRO A 599 4.00 -32.04 -5.53
N GLY A 600 2.85 -32.56 -5.08
CA GLY A 600 2.15 -32.06 -3.90
C GLY A 600 1.20 -30.89 -4.16
N ASP A 601 0.64 -30.33 -3.09
CA ASP A 601 -0.33 -29.23 -3.14
C ASP A 601 0.23 -27.99 -2.43
N TRP A 602 -0.17 -26.79 -2.85
CA TRP A 602 0.20 -25.56 -2.16
C TRP A 602 -0.35 -25.55 -0.73
N PRO A 603 0.44 -25.18 0.31
CA PRO A 603 1.78 -24.57 0.25
C PRO A 603 2.96 -25.57 0.31
N ASP A 604 2.70 -26.86 0.30
CA ASP A 604 3.67 -27.95 0.49
C ASP A 604 4.07 -28.63 -0.83
N LEU A 605 4.41 -27.79 -1.81
CA LEU A 605 4.96 -28.24 -3.09
C LEU A 605 6.37 -28.82 -2.89
N GLY A 606 6.62 -29.99 -3.47
CA GLY A 606 7.89 -30.71 -3.40
C GLY A 606 8.88 -30.32 -4.50
N GLU A 607 10.03 -30.97 -4.47
CA GLU A 607 11.15 -30.72 -5.39
C GLU A 607 11.06 -31.61 -6.64
N VAL A 608 11.54 -31.09 -7.77
CA VAL A 608 11.71 -31.82 -9.03
C VAL A 608 13.19 -32.16 -9.21
N PRO A 609 13.57 -33.45 -9.32
CA PRO A 609 14.94 -33.82 -9.60
C PRO A 609 15.32 -33.49 -11.04
N MET A 610 16.59 -33.17 -11.26
CA MET A 610 17.19 -32.92 -12.56
C MET A 610 18.49 -33.69 -12.69
N THR A 611 18.69 -34.35 -13.83
CA THR A 611 19.88 -35.17 -14.10
C THR A 611 20.44 -34.90 -15.50
N LEU A 612 21.77 -34.80 -15.59
CA LEU A 612 22.55 -34.74 -16.82
C LEU A 612 23.20 -36.10 -17.08
N GLU A 613 22.82 -36.76 -18.16
CA GLU A 613 23.34 -38.08 -18.54
C GLU A 613 24.19 -38.03 -19.81
N PRO A 614 25.12 -39.00 -19.99
CA PRO A 614 25.72 -39.28 -21.28
C PRO A 614 24.65 -39.64 -22.33
N LEU A 615 24.73 -39.03 -23.51
CA LEU A 615 23.93 -39.45 -24.66
C LEU A 615 24.42 -40.82 -25.18
N GLN A 616 23.48 -41.74 -25.45
CA GLN A 616 23.82 -43.05 -26.01
C GLN A 616 24.14 -42.94 -27.52
N PRO A 617 24.99 -43.84 -28.06
CA PRO A 617 25.28 -43.85 -29.48
C PRO A 617 24.02 -44.02 -30.34
N GLY A 618 23.76 -43.07 -31.23
CA GLY A 618 22.61 -43.07 -32.13
C GLY A 618 21.41 -42.25 -31.67
N ASP A 619 21.41 -41.78 -30.43
CA ASP A 619 20.38 -40.89 -29.91
C ASP A 619 20.64 -39.42 -30.30
N VAL A 620 19.61 -38.60 -30.16
CA VAL A 620 19.68 -37.14 -30.37
C VAL A 620 19.68 -36.43 -29.02
N MET A 621 20.48 -35.37 -28.92
CA MET A 621 20.48 -34.50 -27.75
C MET A 621 19.06 -33.98 -27.49
N ALA A 622 18.55 -34.23 -26.28
CA ALA A 622 17.21 -33.85 -25.89
C ALA A 622 17.16 -33.57 -24.38
N ALA A 623 16.22 -32.70 -24.01
CA ALA A 623 15.77 -32.52 -22.64
C ALA A 623 14.31 -32.97 -22.58
N ALA A 624 13.97 -33.88 -21.66
CA ALA A 624 12.62 -34.40 -21.49
C ALA A 624 12.33 -34.73 -20.02
N THR A 625 11.06 -34.86 -19.69
CA THR A 625 10.61 -35.37 -18.39
C THR A 625 10.47 -36.89 -18.48
N ASP A 626 11.06 -37.63 -17.55
CA ASP A 626 10.89 -39.08 -17.48
C ASP A 626 9.56 -39.49 -16.79
N HIS A 627 9.33 -40.80 -16.62
CA HIS A 627 8.10 -41.28 -15.99
C HIS A 627 8.00 -40.98 -14.49
N ASP A 628 9.13 -40.68 -13.84
CA ASP A 628 9.23 -40.38 -12.41
C ASP A 628 9.13 -38.87 -12.13
N GLY A 629 8.99 -38.04 -13.17
CA GLY A 629 8.96 -36.59 -13.04
C GLY A 629 10.35 -35.97 -12.90
N THR A 630 11.39 -36.65 -13.33
CA THR A 630 12.76 -36.12 -13.39
C THR A 630 12.99 -35.36 -14.69
N VAL A 631 13.57 -34.16 -14.59
CA VAL A 631 14.11 -33.45 -15.76
C VAL A 631 15.40 -34.13 -16.19
N LEU A 632 15.37 -34.80 -17.34
CA LEU A 632 16.49 -35.55 -17.86
C LEU A 632 17.06 -34.89 -19.12
N VAL A 633 18.34 -34.56 -19.07
CA VAL A 633 19.07 -34.00 -20.22
C VAL A 633 20.19 -34.94 -20.63
N ARG A 634 20.27 -35.28 -21.91
CA ARG A 634 21.32 -36.17 -22.44
C ARG A 634 22.24 -35.43 -23.40
N LEU A 635 23.54 -35.46 -23.11
CA LEU A 635 24.55 -34.68 -23.84
C LEU A 635 25.66 -35.57 -24.41
N PRO A 636 26.08 -35.40 -25.69
CA PRO A 636 27.20 -36.14 -26.26
C PRO A 636 28.51 -35.81 -25.52
N GLN A 637 29.46 -36.74 -25.55
CA GLN A 637 30.81 -36.48 -25.02
C GLN A 637 31.42 -35.25 -25.70
N GLY A 638 32.06 -34.36 -24.92
CA GLY A 638 32.77 -33.19 -25.42
C GLY A 638 31.89 -32.00 -25.80
N GLU A 639 30.58 -32.10 -25.62
CA GLU A 639 29.63 -31.01 -25.91
C GLU A 639 29.31 -30.19 -24.67
N ALA A 640 28.81 -28.97 -24.90
CA ALA A 640 28.26 -28.10 -23.88
C ALA A 640 27.10 -27.27 -24.45
N VAL A 641 26.01 -27.18 -23.69
CA VAL A 641 24.75 -26.55 -24.13
C VAL A 641 24.10 -25.82 -22.97
N ASP A 642 23.32 -24.79 -23.28
CA ASP A 642 22.55 -24.03 -22.31
C ASP A 642 21.12 -24.58 -22.23
N LEU A 643 20.59 -24.70 -21.02
CA LEU A 643 19.21 -25.06 -20.74
C LEU A 643 18.53 -23.90 -20.05
N ASP A 644 17.55 -23.30 -20.73
CA ASP A 644 16.69 -22.29 -20.11
C ASP A 644 15.63 -22.97 -19.27
N VAL A 645 15.47 -22.51 -18.04
CA VAL A 645 14.54 -23.04 -17.04
C VAL A 645 13.65 -21.89 -16.54
N ARG A 646 12.33 -22.06 -16.63
CA ARG A 646 11.29 -21.08 -16.29
C ARG A 646 10.24 -21.71 -15.39
N SER A 647 9.50 -20.86 -14.67
CA SER A 647 8.29 -21.31 -13.98
C SER A 647 7.17 -21.57 -14.99
N MET A 648 6.46 -22.68 -14.81
CA MET A 648 5.31 -23.03 -15.63
C MET A 648 4.09 -22.23 -15.18
N LEU A 649 3.58 -21.38 -16.08
CA LEU A 649 2.28 -20.72 -15.94
C LEU A 649 1.20 -21.54 -16.67
N GLN A 650 -0.02 -21.53 -16.16
CA GLN A 650 -1.19 -22.05 -16.87
C GLN A 650 -1.79 -20.96 -17.76
N ARG A 651 -2.45 -21.36 -18.85
CA ARG A 651 -3.16 -20.41 -19.74
C ARG A 651 -4.22 -19.61 -18.97
N THR A 652 -4.87 -20.20 -17.98
CA THR A 652 -5.86 -19.54 -17.13
C THR A 652 -5.29 -18.42 -16.27
N ASP A 653 -3.98 -18.44 -16.00
CA ASP A 653 -3.33 -17.43 -15.16
C ASP A 653 -3.27 -16.07 -15.84
N GLN A 654 -3.44 -16.02 -17.17
CA GLN A 654 -3.47 -14.79 -17.96
C GLN A 654 -4.44 -13.73 -17.41
N ALA A 655 -5.54 -14.17 -16.80
CA ALA A 655 -6.52 -13.28 -16.19
C ALA A 655 -6.00 -12.52 -14.96
N TYR A 656 -4.87 -12.93 -14.37
CA TYR A 656 -4.28 -12.34 -13.17
C TYR A 656 -3.12 -11.39 -13.44
N PHE A 657 -2.54 -11.35 -14.64
CA PHE A 657 -1.33 -10.55 -14.93
C PHE A 657 -1.64 -9.26 -15.70
N GLN A 658 -1.07 -8.15 -15.23
CA GLN A 658 -1.17 -6.85 -15.91
C GLN A 658 -0.52 -6.88 -17.29
N LEU A 659 0.54 -7.68 -17.47
CA LEU A 659 1.24 -7.86 -18.73
C LEU A 659 0.30 -8.19 -19.90
N SER A 660 -0.73 -9.01 -19.66
CA SER A 660 -1.69 -9.36 -20.71
C SER A 660 -2.46 -8.15 -21.23
N ARG A 661 -2.80 -7.21 -20.34
CA ARG A 661 -3.44 -5.94 -20.73
C ARG A 661 -2.51 -5.06 -21.54
N TRP A 662 -1.24 -4.96 -21.15
CA TRP A 662 -0.26 -4.18 -21.90
C TRP A 662 -0.08 -4.69 -23.33
N LEU A 663 0.09 -6.01 -23.47
CA LEU A 663 0.19 -6.66 -24.77
C LEU A 663 -1.06 -6.40 -25.61
N ASP A 664 -2.26 -6.56 -25.05
CA ASP A 664 -3.51 -6.33 -25.78
C ASP A 664 -3.67 -4.88 -26.25
N THR A 665 -3.25 -3.89 -25.45
CA THR A 665 -3.31 -2.46 -25.84
C THR A 665 -2.33 -2.07 -26.95
N ARG A 666 -1.26 -2.84 -27.14
CA ARG A 666 -0.19 -2.57 -28.12
C ARG A 666 -0.28 -3.46 -29.36
N ARG A 667 -1.25 -4.39 -29.43
CA ARG A 667 -1.44 -5.26 -30.59
C ARG A 667 -1.93 -4.51 -31.82
N ASP A 668 -1.33 -4.85 -32.95
CA ASP A 668 -1.99 -4.69 -34.25
C ASP A 668 -3.14 -5.72 -34.34
N PRO A 669 -4.39 -5.30 -34.60
CA PRO A 669 -5.54 -6.19 -34.77
C PRO A 669 -5.33 -7.30 -35.83
N GLY A 670 -4.34 -7.16 -36.72
CA GLY A 670 -3.99 -8.14 -37.76
C GLY A 670 -3.11 -9.33 -37.30
N LEU A 671 -2.52 -9.31 -36.10
CA LEU A 671 -1.65 -10.38 -35.59
C LEU A 671 -2.40 -11.31 -34.64
N VAL A 672 -2.74 -12.51 -35.14
CA VAL A 672 -3.61 -13.50 -34.48
C VAL A 672 -2.96 -14.26 -33.30
N ASN A 673 -1.64 -14.19 -33.15
CA ASN A 673 -0.93 -14.93 -32.11
C ASN A 673 -0.69 -14.07 -30.87
N SER A 674 -1.50 -14.26 -29.82
CA SER A 674 -1.10 -13.87 -28.45
C SER A 674 0.18 -14.63 -28.10
N PRO A 675 1.28 -13.98 -27.70
CA PRO A 675 2.40 -14.73 -27.15
C PRO A 675 1.91 -15.54 -25.94
N ASP A 676 2.35 -16.79 -25.85
CA ASP A 676 2.07 -17.62 -24.68
C ASP A 676 2.69 -16.94 -23.47
N LEU A 677 1.86 -16.57 -22.49
CA LEU A 677 2.30 -15.87 -21.28
C LEU A 677 3.41 -16.67 -20.58
N ALA A 678 3.36 -18.00 -20.62
CA ALA A 678 4.37 -18.88 -20.05
C ALA A 678 5.76 -18.73 -20.67
N MET A 679 5.85 -18.29 -21.92
CA MET A 679 7.10 -18.09 -22.65
C MET A 679 7.57 -16.63 -22.65
N HIS A 680 6.76 -15.70 -22.15
CA HIS A 680 7.08 -14.29 -22.14
C HIS A 680 8.03 -13.94 -20.98
N SER A 681 9.20 -13.36 -21.25
CA SER A 681 10.23 -13.13 -20.22
C SER A 681 9.85 -12.09 -19.16
N LEU A 682 8.90 -11.18 -19.42
CA LEU A 682 8.28 -10.35 -18.35
C LEU A 682 7.30 -11.09 -17.44
N ALA A 683 6.80 -12.27 -17.84
CA ALA A 683 5.88 -13.06 -17.02
C ALA A 683 6.62 -14.17 -16.27
N ALA A 684 7.48 -14.91 -16.98
CA ALA A 684 8.29 -16.00 -16.46
C ALA A 684 9.72 -15.88 -17.02
N PRO A 685 10.57 -15.00 -16.41
CA PRO A 685 11.94 -14.83 -16.84
C PRO A 685 12.72 -16.15 -16.74
N PRO A 686 13.57 -16.47 -17.74
CA PRO A 686 14.40 -17.66 -17.70
C PRO A 686 15.55 -17.52 -16.71
N SER A 687 15.95 -18.66 -16.16
CA SER A 687 17.29 -18.89 -15.62
C SER A 687 18.01 -19.86 -16.54
N THR A 688 19.28 -19.59 -16.86
CA THR A 688 20.05 -20.44 -17.78
C THR A 688 20.99 -21.33 -16.97
N LEU A 689 20.93 -22.65 -17.22
CA LEU A 689 21.86 -23.64 -16.68
C LEU A 689 22.83 -24.07 -17.77
N ARG A 690 24.13 -24.07 -17.46
CA ARG A 690 25.16 -24.59 -18.34
C ARG A 690 25.32 -26.09 -18.13
N LEU A 691 25.17 -26.88 -19.19
CA LEU A 691 25.33 -28.32 -19.16
C LEU A 691 26.59 -28.71 -19.92
N VAL A 692 27.48 -29.48 -19.30
CA VAL A 692 28.78 -29.85 -19.88
C VAL A 692 29.02 -31.34 -19.78
N HIS A 693 29.40 -31.96 -20.89
CA HIS A 693 29.94 -33.32 -20.90
C HIS A 693 31.46 -33.27 -21.09
N ALA A 694 32.18 -33.18 -19.98
CA ALA A 694 33.62 -33.06 -20.00
C ALA A 694 34.33 -34.40 -20.27
N ILE A 695 35.32 -34.37 -21.16
CA ILE A 695 36.23 -35.48 -21.47
C ILE A 695 37.68 -35.06 -21.31
N ARG A 696 38.55 -36.01 -20.93
CA ARG A 696 40.00 -35.76 -20.78
C ARG A 696 40.77 -35.90 -22.08
N ARG A 697 40.42 -36.90 -22.90
CA ARG A 697 41.07 -37.14 -24.19
C ARG A 697 40.18 -36.63 -25.32
N PRO A 698 40.74 -36.08 -26.40
CA PRO A 698 39.97 -35.76 -27.60
C PRO A 698 39.17 -36.97 -28.08
N LEU A 699 37.97 -36.78 -28.62
CA LEU A 699 37.14 -37.90 -29.10
C LEU A 699 37.77 -38.69 -30.25
N ARG A 700 38.61 -38.03 -31.04
CA ARG A 700 39.39 -38.62 -32.13
C ARG A 700 40.85 -38.38 -31.87
N ASP A 701 41.69 -39.34 -32.24
CA ASP A 701 43.12 -39.10 -32.18
C ASP A 701 43.47 -37.95 -33.12
N PRO A 702 44.29 -36.98 -32.67
CA PRO A 702 44.70 -35.88 -33.52
C PRO A 702 45.43 -36.45 -34.74
N SER A 703 44.86 -36.26 -35.92
CA SER A 703 45.45 -36.66 -37.20
C SER A 703 45.90 -35.42 -37.96
N GLY A 704 47.19 -35.31 -38.26
CA GLY A 704 47.78 -34.20 -39.01
C GLY A 704 49.25 -33.96 -38.68
N ASN A 705 49.98 -33.28 -39.56
CA ASN A 705 51.35 -32.84 -39.29
C ASN A 705 51.32 -31.39 -38.77
N MET A 706 51.73 -31.18 -37.51
CA MET A 706 51.93 -29.82 -36.99
C MET A 706 53.19 -29.22 -37.62
N ARG A 707 53.05 -28.15 -38.41
CA ARG A 707 54.18 -27.40 -38.95
C ARG A 707 54.45 -26.20 -38.04
N VAL A 708 55.52 -26.26 -37.25
CA VAL A 708 55.95 -25.12 -36.43
C VAL A 708 56.58 -24.07 -37.34
N THR A 709 55.91 -22.93 -37.50
CA THR A 709 56.48 -21.71 -38.08
C THR A 709 56.95 -20.79 -36.97
N ARG A 710 58.27 -20.60 -36.85
CA ARG A 710 58.82 -19.47 -36.08
C ARG A 710 58.53 -18.18 -36.84
N VAL A 711 57.69 -17.33 -36.29
CA VAL A 711 57.64 -15.92 -36.69
C VAL A 711 58.86 -15.27 -36.04
N LYS A 712 59.79 -14.79 -36.86
CA LYS A 712 60.82 -13.85 -36.41
C LYS A 712 60.18 -12.46 -36.47
N ASP A 713 60.22 -11.74 -35.36
CA ASP A 713 60.00 -10.29 -35.33
C ASP A 713 60.95 -9.55 -36.28
#